data_AF-A0A349YHJ5-F1
#
_entry.id   AF-A0A349YHJ5-F1
#
_cell.length_a   1.000
_cell.length_b   1.000
_cell.length_c   1.000
_cell.angle_alpha   90.00
_cell.angle_beta   90.00
_cell.angle_gamma   90.00
#
_symmetry.space_group_name_H-M   'P 1'
#
loop_
_entity.id
_entity.type
_entity.pdbx_description
1 polymer ?
#
loop_
_entity_poly.entity_id
_entity_poly.type
_entity_poly.pdbx_seq_one_letter_code
_entity_poly.pdbx_strand_id
1 'polypeptide(L)'
;MDLRFLTILLQTLPATIHYKLIEGGFIMVNQHNTILRCKKLTAIVLTLAMILCTFTSFGTTKTSAATSSFSSTYYKTNPFGYGKNSTISIDGDFSDWNSSMLIAQGVANDDARAFRGTHEGPVYDTYALYSAWDNDNLYLMWEFTNVTDVIDPAQGYPISDNGKPWNADIPQVIALDIHPDKSGNGMIGTKGIWGLKLNYENGVDTVLSFSSKPGVGTPAIFSLDEHNQFSYEPEYCRSFKTSGVTFAYGDGHISDKIMGIKKNCYEGYTPAELASDNSNWVDMMEYGHDANQDTMYEMAIPLSSLGIDRSYLEKNSIGVMHISTFGESGITSIPCDPSMIDHASDPYEADDSTSAEKADTDVLTCELARVGNGGPTPTSAVPSTQPSIAPSEVPSEEPSILPSLEPSILPSLSPSYTPPIENIATIYYKSSGTTYMHYRVGDGTWTNAPGVCMEESEFTGYKKLTVSLGMDTKLTACFNDGNGSWDNNNNANYSFGKGSYVVANGTVKEGIPTVSNHKITLYYKTDWQTAFAHYRTGSNNWTVAPGEQMSASAHNGYQCISIDMGDESTLTACFNNGSGAWDNNSNKNYYFDAPGVYTVNKGQILAGEPIAHSTDTVTLYYYAPTWSTVNCHFRVGTEAWTAVPGKTMESLGNGYYAITIPLNEENTVTACFNNGAGTWDSKNGSNYYFTERGNYIIKNGAIICGTPN
;
A
#
# COMPACT_ATOMS: atom_id res chain seq x y z
N MET A 1 28.45 -18.72 29.82
CA MET A 1 27.37 -18.53 30.81
C MET A 1 27.95 -17.74 31.98
N ASP A 2 27.56 -16.47 32.13
CA ASP A 2 28.14 -15.54 33.10
C ASP A 2 27.78 -15.98 34.55
N LEU A 3 28.79 -16.19 35.40
CA LEU A 3 28.63 -16.64 36.79
C LEU A 3 27.78 -15.67 37.65
N ARG A 4 27.58 -14.43 37.19
CA ARG A 4 26.81 -13.40 37.90
C ARG A 4 25.30 -13.64 37.87
N PHE A 5 24.76 -14.22 36.79
CA PHE A 5 23.33 -14.53 36.67
C PHE A 5 22.89 -15.69 37.57
N LEU A 6 23.78 -16.67 37.78
CA LEU A 6 23.47 -17.86 38.59
C LEU A 6 23.40 -17.53 40.10
N THR A 7 24.12 -16.49 40.54
CA THR A 7 24.18 -16.06 41.94
C THR A 7 22.88 -15.39 42.40
N ILE A 8 22.19 -14.69 41.48
CA ILE A 8 20.90 -14.03 41.75
C ILE A 8 19.76 -15.05 41.81
N LEU A 9 19.82 -16.10 40.97
CA LEU A 9 18.83 -17.18 40.93
C LEU A 9 18.84 -18.08 42.20
N LEU A 10 19.97 -18.15 42.90
CA LEU A 10 20.13 -18.95 44.13
C LEU A 10 19.63 -18.25 45.41
N GLN A 11 19.37 -16.94 45.37
CA GLN A 11 18.86 -16.17 46.51
C GLN A 11 17.34 -16.26 46.69
N THR A 12 16.62 -16.84 45.72
CA THR A 12 15.15 -16.96 45.74
C THR A 12 14.64 -18.32 46.23
N LEU A 13 15.55 -19.25 46.59
CA LEU A 13 15.19 -20.57 47.13
C LEU A 13 14.98 -20.52 48.65
N PRO A 14 14.04 -21.32 49.21
CA PRO A 14 13.78 -21.36 50.65
C PRO A 14 15.02 -21.81 51.45
N ALA A 15 15.20 -21.21 52.64
CA ALA A 15 16.43 -21.13 53.44
C ALA A 15 17.01 -22.45 54.02
N THR A 16 16.70 -23.62 53.45
CA THR A 16 17.04 -24.92 54.07
C THR A 16 18.11 -25.73 53.33
N ILE A 17 18.72 -25.20 52.26
CA ILE A 17 19.71 -25.91 51.43
C ILE A 17 21.04 -25.13 51.40
N HIS A 18 22.13 -25.77 51.88
CA HIS A 18 23.48 -25.21 51.86
C HIS A 18 24.28 -25.77 50.67
N TYR A 19 24.93 -24.89 49.90
CA TYR A 19 25.80 -25.25 48.77
C TYR A 19 27.22 -24.73 49.00
N LYS A 20 28.22 -25.39 48.40
CA LYS A 20 29.63 -24.98 48.46
C LYS A 20 30.27 -25.04 47.07
N LEU A 21 30.99 -23.98 46.71
CA LEU A 21 31.73 -23.87 45.44
C LEU A 21 33.06 -24.61 45.53
N ILE A 22 33.40 -25.41 44.53
CA ILE A 22 34.74 -25.98 44.32
C ILE A 22 35.17 -25.78 42.86
N GLU A 23 36.47 -25.79 42.59
CA GLU A 23 36.99 -25.74 41.22
C GLU A 23 36.41 -26.90 40.40
N GLY A 24 35.64 -26.57 39.36
CA GLY A 24 35.03 -27.53 38.43
C GLY A 24 33.54 -27.83 38.63
N GLY A 25 32.83 -27.27 39.62
CA GLY A 25 31.35 -27.38 39.71
C GLY A 25 30.73 -27.29 41.11
N PHE A 26 29.42 -27.51 41.21
CA PHE A 26 28.62 -27.40 42.45
C PHE A 26 28.30 -28.77 43.08
N ILE A 27 28.32 -28.86 44.42
CA ILE A 27 27.82 -30.02 45.18
C ILE A 27 26.87 -29.57 46.31
N MET A 28 25.75 -30.27 46.48
CA MET A 28 24.83 -30.05 47.61
C MET A 28 25.24 -30.85 48.85
N VAL A 29 25.24 -30.19 50.00
CA VAL A 29 25.61 -30.77 51.30
C VAL A 29 24.53 -30.47 52.34
N ASN A 30 24.38 -31.36 53.31
CA ASN A 30 23.49 -31.11 54.46
C ASN A 30 24.11 -30.12 55.47
N GLN A 31 23.37 -29.76 56.51
CA GLN A 31 23.80 -28.84 57.60
C GLN A 31 25.05 -29.32 58.38
N HIS A 32 25.55 -30.52 58.09
CA HIS A 32 26.76 -31.12 58.67
C HIS A 32 27.85 -31.44 57.62
N ASN A 33 27.82 -30.79 56.44
CA ASN A 33 28.82 -30.93 55.36
C ASN A 33 29.01 -32.36 54.81
N THR A 34 27.99 -33.21 54.86
CA THR A 34 28.03 -34.57 54.28
C THR A 34 27.39 -34.60 52.89
N ILE A 35 28.04 -35.26 51.92
CA ILE A 35 27.57 -35.37 50.52
C ILE A 35 26.32 -36.25 50.45
N LEU A 36 25.21 -35.72 49.92
CA LEU A 36 23.97 -36.46 49.70
C LEU A 36 24.06 -37.30 48.41
N ARG A 37 24.34 -38.61 48.53
CA ARG A 37 24.18 -39.57 47.43
C ARG A 37 22.82 -40.26 47.54
N CYS A 38 21.81 -39.82 46.77
CA CYS A 38 20.52 -40.51 46.73
C CYS A 38 20.00 -40.66 45.29
N LYS A 39 19.66 -41.89 44.90
CA LYS A 39 19.09 -42.29 43.58
C LYS A 39 17.76 -41.61 43.21
N LYS A 40 17.20 -40.76 44.07
CA LYS A 40 16.03 -39.92 43.79
C LYS A 40 16.37 -38.61 43.05
N LEU A 41 17.65 -38.26 42.91
CA LEU A 41 18.07 -37.06 42.17
C LEU A 41 17.74 -37.14 40.68
N THR A 42 17.81 -38.32 40.07
CA THR A 42 17.54 -38.48 38.62
C THR A 42 16.08 -38.19 38.27
N ALA A 43 15.14 -38.47 39.18
CA ALA A 43 13.73 -38.15 38.97
C ALA A 43 13.44 -36.66 39.16
N ILE A 44 14.03 -36.01 40.18
CA ILE A 44 13.84 -34.57 40.42
C ILE A 44 14.55 -33.73 39.34
N VAL A 45 15.71 -34.16 38.85
CA VAL A 45 16.43 -33.49 37.75
C VAL A 45 15.71 -33.69 36.42
N LEU A 46 15.07 -34.84 36.14
CA LEU A 46 14.22 -34.99 34.95
C LEU A 46 12.93 -34.17 35.03
N THR A 47 12.29 -34.10 36.21
CA THR A 47 11.07 -33.29 36.37
C THR A 47 11.39 -31.79 36.36
N LEU A 48 12.52 -31.35 36.91
CA LEU A 48 12.98 -29.96 36.73
C LEU A 48 13.43 -29.68 35.30
N ALA A 49 14.08 -30.61 34.59
CA ALA A 49 14.45 -30.41 33.19
C ALA A 49 13.24 -30.36 32.25
N MET A 50 12.17 -31.12 32.52
CA MET A 50 10.91 -30.98 31.79
C MET A 50 10.19 -29.66 32.10
N ILE A 51 10.25 -29.17 33.34
CA ILE A 51 9.69 -27.85 33.71
C ILE A 51 10.57 -26.69 33.20
N LEU A 52 11.89 -26.91 33.00
CA LEU A 52 12.80 -25.95 32.37
C LEU A 52 12.65 -25.91 30.85
N CYS A 53 12.24 -27.02 30.22
CA CYS A 53 11.90 -27.05 28.80
C CYS A 53 10.54 -26.39 28.49
N THR A 54 9.61 -26.29 29.46
CA THR A 54 8.30 -25.63 29.23
C THR A 54 8.27 -24.14 29.60
N PHE A 55 9.41 -23.53 29.96
CA PHE A 55 9.51 -22.09 30.22
C PHE A 55 10.78 -21.46 29.62
N THR A 56 11.05 -21.78 28.36
CA THR A 56 11.98 -20.99 27.53
C THR A 56 11.30 -20.48 26.25
N SER A 57 10.04 -20.06 26.33
CA SER A 57 9.54 -19.00 25.47
C SER A 57 9.81 -17.66 26.17
N PHE A 58 11.09 -17.31 26.32
CA PHE A 58 11.40 -15.89 26.49
C PHE A 58 11.10 -15.27 25.14
N GLY A 59 9.95 -14.60 25.05
CA GLY A 59 9.60 -13.79 23.90
C GLY A 59 10.79 -12.91 23.57
N THR A 60 11.33 -13.11 22.38
CA THR A 60 12.31 -12.22 21.79
C THR A 60 11.68 -10.83 21.76
N THR A 61 12.14 -9.95 22.63
CA THR A 61 11.80 -8.53 22.53
C THR A 61 12.43 -8.02 21.24
N LYS A 62 11.57 -7.70 20.26
CA LYS A 62 11.88 -7.04 18.99
C LYS A 62 12.94 -5.94 19.21
N THR A 63 14.14 -6.14 18.70
CA THR A 63 15.03 -5.05 18.37
C THR A 63 14.38 -4.28 17.23
N SER A 64 14.09 -2.99 17.44
CA SER A 64 13.83 -2.08 16.32
C SER A 64 15.15 -1.92 15.58
N ALA A 65 15.36 -2.72 14.54
CA ALA A 65 16.32 -2.37 13.51
C ALA A 65 15.92 -1.01 12.91
N ALA A 66 16.89 -0.23 12.46
CA ALA A 66 16.60 0.92 11.62
C ALA A 66 15.99 0.38 10.33
N THR A 67 14.83 0.90 9.92
CA THR A 67 14.21 0.53 8.65
C THR A 67 15.12 0.98 7.51
N SER A 68 15.63 0.04 6.72
CA SER A 68 16.36 0.33 5.49
C SER A 68 15.38 0.85 4.43
N SER A 69 15.69 1.98 3.82
CA SER A 69 14.99 2.48 2.63
C SER A 69 15.95 3.34 1.82
N PHE A 70 15.80 3.33 0.49
CA PHE A 70 16.50 4.28 -0.36
C PHE A 70 16.00 5.69 -0.08
N SER A 71 16.91 6.66 0.04
CA SER A 71 16.58 8.07 0.20
C SER A 71 16.07 8.74 -1.07
N SER A 72 16.16 8.07 -2.22
CA SER A 72 15.72 8.56 -3.52
C SER A 72 14.19 8.64 -3.59
N THR A 73 13.68 9.74 -4.12
CA THR A 73 12.26 10.03 -4.34
C THR A 73 11.60 9.18 -5.43
N TYR A 74 12.41 8.41 -6.18
CA TYR A 74 11.94 7.51 -7.23
C TYR A 74 11.37 6.21 -6.68
N TYR A 75 11.89 5.74 -5.54
CA TYR A 75 11.32 4.64 -4.77
C TYR A 75 10.14 5.15 -3.95
N LYS A 76 9.00 4.46 -4.02
CA LYS A 76 7.78 4.90 -3.33
C LYS A 76 7.07 3.72 -2.70
N THR A 77 6.63 3.91 -1.47
CA THR A 77 5.72 2.98 -0.78
C THR A 77 4.40 3.69 -0.52
N ASN A 78 3.31 3.05 -0.91
CA ASN A 78 1.94 3.55 -0.88
C ASN A 78 1.71 4.93 -1.54
N PRO A 79 2.22 5.19 -2.76
CA PRO A 79 2.18 6.51 -3.40
C PRO A 79 0.75 7.03 -3.66
N PHE A 80 -0.20 6.12 -3.91
CA PHE A 80 -1.60 6.46 -4.23
C PHE A 80 -2.60 5.88 -3.23
N GLY A 81 -2.12 5.44 -2.07
CA GLY A 81 -2.90 4.80 -1.03
C GLY A 81 -2.58 3.32 -0.85
N TYR A 82 -3.57 2.55 -0.42
CA TYR A 82 -3.40 1.23 0.17
C TYR A 82 -4.07 0.13 -0.67
N GLY A 83 -4.08 0.31 -1.99
CA GLY A 83 -4.81 -0.54 -2.93
C GLY A 83 -6.28 -0.14 -3.05
N LYS A 84 -7.07 -0.97 -3.75
CA LYS A 84 -8.48 -0.68 -4.05
C LYS A 84 -9.41 -1.84 -3.71
N ASN A 85 -10.59 -1.53 -3.17
CA ASN A 85 -11.67 -2.51 -3.15
C ASN A 85 -12.20 -2.74 -4.58
N SER A 86 -11.80 -3.86 -5.18
CA SER A 86 -12.15 -4.29 -6.54
C SER A 86 -11.93 -5.80 -6.66
N THR A 87 -12.78 -6.45 -7.46
CA THR A 87 -12.55 -7.83 -7.90
C THR A 87 -11.68 -7.79 -9.15
N ILE A 88 -10.70 -8.69 -9.22
CA ILE A 88 -9.75 -8.82 -10.35
C ILE A 88 -9.87 -10.22 -10.95
N SER A 89 -9.82 -10.30 -12.27
CA SER A 89 -9.72 -11.56 -13.02
C SER A 89 -8.26 -12.03 -13.03
N ILE A 90 -8.01 -13.32 -12.76
CA ILE A 90 -6.66 -13.90 -12.82
C ILE A 90 -6.54 -14.70 -14.11
N ASP A 91 -6.15 -14.02 -15.19
CA ASP A 91 -6.11 -14.57 -16.55
C ASP A 91 -4.90 -14.11 -17.39
N GLY A 92 -4.06 -13.22 -16.87
CA GLY A 92 -2.90 -12.67 -17.56
C GLY A 92 -3.22 -11.47 -18.47
N ASP A 93 -4.46 -10.99 -18.46
CA ASP A 93 -4.86 -9.70 -19.03
C ASP A 93 -4.95 -8.65 -17.91
N PHE A 94 -4.05 -7.68 -17.96
CA PHE A 94 -3.88 -6.72 -16.86
C PHE A 94 -4.82 -5.51 -16.94
N SER A 95 -5.85 -5.55 -17.78
CA SER A 95 -6.79 -4.42 -17.98
C SER A 95 -7.66 -4.08 -16.77
N ASP A 96 -7.81 -5.01 -15.81
CA ASP A 96 -8.47 -4.75 -14.52
C ASP A 96 -7.62 -3.84 -13.60
N TRP A 97 -6.31 -3.78 -13.82
CA TRP A 97 -5.36 -3.01 -13.00
C TRP A 97 -5.18 -1.57 -13.50
N ASN A 98 -4.94 -0.65 -12.56
CA ASN A 98 -4.60 0.74 -12.87
C ASN A 98 -3.79 1.38 -11.73
N SER A 99 -3.29 2.59 -11.97
CA SER A 99 -2.42 3.32 -11.04
C SER A 99 -3.00 3.58 -9.64
N SER A 100 -4.33 3.57 -9.47
CA SER A 100 -4.95 3.70 -8.14
C SER A 100 -4.74 2.48 -7.23
N MET A 101 -4.30 1.35 -7.81
CA MET A 101 -3.99 0.12 -7.09
C MET A 101 -2.50 0.01 -6.75
N LEU A 102 -1.65 0.93 -7.21
CA LEU A 102 -0.20 0.89 -6.98
C LEU A 102 0.10 1.14 -5.50
N ILE A 103 0.70 0.15 -4.85
CA ILE A 103 1.08 0.17 -3.43
C ILE A 103 2.59 0.26 -3.22
N ALA A 104 3.41 -0.03 -4.21
CA ALA A 104 4.83 0.29 -4.18
C ALA A 104 5.42 0.43 -5.59
N GLN A 105 6.41 1.30 -5.72
CA GLN A 105 7.16 1.57 -6.94
C GLN A 105 8.66 1.51 -6.63
N GLY A 106 9.38 0.68 -7.39
CA GLY A 106 10.83 0.64 -7.50
C GLY A 106 11.29 1.52 -8.66
N VAL A 107 12.43 1.14 -9.25
CA VAL A 107 12.98 1.74 -10.46
C VAL A 107 13.53 0.64 -11.35
N ALA A 108 13.60 0.86 -12.65
CA ALA A 108 14.17 -0.12 -13.56
C ALA A 108 15.70 -0.09 -13.48
N ASN A 109 16.29 -1.23 -13.82
CA ASN A 109 17.72 -1.48 -13.82
C ASN A 109 18.33 -1.30 -12.41
N ASP A 110 17.63 -1.76 -11.38
CA ASP A 110 18.14 -1.82 -10.01
C ASP A 110 18.37 -3.25 -9.49
N ASP A 111 18.32 -4.24 -10.39
CA ASP A 111 18.67 -5.61 -10.07
C ASP A 111 20.18 -5.89 -10.12
N ALA A 112 20.61 -6.95 -9.42
CA ALA A 112 22.02 -7.34 -9.29
C ALA A 112 22.76 -7.44 -10.65
N ARG A 113 22.05 -7.83 -11.73
CA ARG A 113 22.61 -7.97 -13.09
C ARG A 113 23.12 -6.66 -13.66
N ALA A 114 22.45 -5.54 -13.35
CA ALA A 114 22.83 -4.21 -13.80
C ALA A 114 24.22 -3.80 -13.28
N PHE A 115 24.53 -4.22 -12.05
CA PHE A 115 25.80 -3.96 -11.36
C PHE A 115 26.86 -5.00 -11.66
N ARG A 116 26.45 -6.22 -12.02
CA ARG A 116 27.34 -7.29 -12.47
C ARG A 116 26.55 -8.40 -13.18
N GLY A 117 26.92 -8.71 -14.43
CA GLY A 117 26.32 -9.84 -15.16
C GLY A 117 25.13 -9.48 -16.04
N THR A 118 25.23 -8.41 -16.85
CA THR A 118 24.16 -8.00 -17.79
C THR A 118 23.75 -9.08 -18.80
N HIS A 119 24.61 -10.08 -19.01
CA HIS A 119 24.37 -11.21 -19.91
C HIS A 119 23.42 -12.27 -19.34
N GLU A 120 23.05 -12.16 -18.06
CA GLU A 120 22.29 -13.17 -17.34
C GLU A 120 20.78 -13.01 -17.51
N GLY A 121 20.09 -14.14 -17.44
CA GLY A 121 18.63 -14.22 -17.40
C GLY A 121 18.17 -15.50 -16.71
N PRO A 122 16.89 -15.58 -16.29
CA PRO A 122 15.85 -14.58 -16.51
C PRO A 122 16.03 -13.28 -15.74
N VAL A 123 15.28 -12.26 -16.15
CA VAL A 123 15.35 -10.90 -15.60
C VAL A 123 14.27 -10.72 -14.54
N TYR A 124 14.67 -10.53 -13.28
CA TYR A 124 13.78 -10.33 -12.15
C TYR A 124 13.95 -8.95 -11.51
N ASP A 125 13.86 -7.93 -12.36
CA ASP A 125 13.92 -6.52 -12.00
C ASP A 125 12.51 -6.02 -11.69
N THR A 126 12.15 -5.94 -10.39
CA THR A 126 10.77 -5.69 -9.96
C THR A 126 10.48 -4.20 -9.85
N TYR A 127 9.68 -3.66 -10.77
CA TYR A 127 9.42 -2.23 -10.88
C TYR A 127 8.22 -1.74 -10.07
N ALA A 128 7.12 -2.50 -10.02
CA ALA A 128 5.88 -2.03 -9.41
C ALA A 128 5.11 -3.16 -8.73
N LEU A 129 4.40 -2.82 -7.65
CA LEU A 129 3.52 -3.71 -6.90
C LEU A 129 2.16 -3.04 -6.69
N TYR A 130 1.12 -3.77 -7.01
CA TYR A 130 -0.27 -3.35 -6.97
C TYR A 130 -1.09 -4.26 -6.06
N SER A 131 -2.16 -3.72 -5.49
CA SER A 131 -3.11 -4.50 -4.72
C SER A 131 -4.56 -4.04 -4.88
N ALA A 132 -5.44 -5.04 -4.90
CA ALA A 132 -6.88 -4.88 -4.77
C ALA A 132 -7.44 -5.95 -3.83
N TRP A 133 -8.69 -5.79 -3.38
CA TRP A 133 -9.38 -6.82 -2.62
C TRP A 133 -10.89 -6.78 -2.83
N ASP A 134 -11.55 -7.91 -2.64
CA ASP A 134 -13.01 -7.99 -2.55
C ASP A 134 -13.45 -8.62 -1.21
N ASN A 135 -14.59 -9.30 -1.20
CA ASN A 135 -15.07 -9.96 0.02
C ASN A 135 -14.30 -11.24 0.34
N ASP A 136 -13.75 -11.90 -0.68
CA ASP A 136 -13.24 -13.26 -0.59
C ASP A 136 -11.72 -13.31 -0.81
N ASN A 137 -11.15 -12.40 -1.60
CA ASN A 137 -9.76 -12.46 -2.04
C ASN A 137 -9.01 -11.15 -1.82
N LEU A 138 -7.72 -11.31 -1.50
CA LEU A 138 -6.68 -10.33 -1.75
C LEU A 138 -6.12 -10.58 -3.15
N TYR A 139 -5.99 -9.53 -3.94
CA TYR A 139 -5.37 -9.54 -5.25
C TYR A 139 -4.06 -8.77 -5.19
N LEU A 140 -3.01 -9.35 -5.78
CA LEU A 140 -1.71 -8.72 -5.96
C LEU A 140 -1.31 -8.79 -7.43
N MET A 141 -0.64 -7.77 -7.92
CA MET A 141 0.04 -7.80 -9.23
C MET A 141 1.39 -7.13 -9.10
N TRP A 142 2.41 -7.66 -9.76
CA TRP A 142 3.72 -7.04 -9.84
C TRP A 142 4.28 -7.07 -11.26
N GLU A 143 5.12 -6.09 -11.55
CA GLU A 143 5.70 -5.84 -12.86
C GLU A 143 7.20 -6.08 -12.82
N PHE A 144 7.69 -6.99 -13.66
CA PHE A 144 9.12 -7.12 -13.96
C PHE A 144 9.45 -6.31 -15.21
N THR A 145 10.37 -5.36 -15.09
CA THR A 145 10.82 -4.55 -16.23
C THR A 145 12.15 -5.05 -16.76
N ASN A 146 12.22 -5.44 -18.03
CA ASN A 146 13.46 -5.93 -18.63
C ASN A 146 14.03 -4.92 -19.62
N VAL A 147 14.68 -3.89 -19.08
CA VAL A 147 15.25 -2.80 -19.88
C VAL A 147 16.59 -3.14 -20.55
N THR A 148 16.94 -4.44 -20.63
CA THR A 148 18.22 -4.91 -21.20
C THR A 148 18.38 -4.50 -22.66
N ASP A 149 17.28 -4.43 -23.41
CA ASP A 149 17.21 -3.95 -24.79
C ASP A 149 17.69 -2.50 -24.97
N VAL A 150 17.62 -1.68 -23.92
CA VAL A 150 18.05 -0.28 -23.92
C VAL A 150 19.41 -0.08 -23.24
N ILE A 151 19.69 -0.84 -22.18
CA ILE A 151 20.91 -0.69 -21.38
C ILE A 151 22.11 -1.48 -21.95
N ASP A 152 21.89 -2.65 -22.55
CA ASP A 152 22.92 -3.49 -23.14
C ASP A 152 22.33 -4.34 -24.31
N PRO A 153 21.95 -3.70 -25.43
CA PRO A 153 21.28 -4.35 -26.56
C PRO A 153 22.09 -5.47 -27.23
N ALA A 154 23.37 -5.63 -26.88
CA ALA A 154 24.18 -6.73 -27.37
C ALA A 154 23.85 -8.07 -26.69
N GLN A 155 23.15 -8.06 -25.54
CA GLN A 155 22.86 -9.25 -24.74
C GLN A 155 21.64 -10.01 -25.25
N GLY A 156 21.85 -10.89 -26.23
CA GLY A 156 20.76 -11.65 -26.84
C GLY A 156 20.07 -12.67 -25.93
N TYR A 157 20.71 -13.15 -24.87
CA TYR A 157 20.11 -14.13 -23.95
C TYR A 157 18.99 -13.52 -23.09
N PRO A 158 19.23 -12.46 -22.29
CA PRO A 158 18.19 -11.79 -21.50
C PRO A 158 17.12 -11.09 -22.36
N ILE A 159 17.41 -10.75 -23.61
CA ILE A 159 16.42 -10.16 -24.53
C ILE A 159 15.51 -11.24 -25.19
N SER A 160 15.91 -12.51 -25.14
CA SER A 160 15.13 -13.62 -25.68
C SER A 160 14.06 -14.12 -24.71
N ASP A 161 13.25 -15.10 -25.14
CA ASP A 161 12.33 -15.84 -24.25
C ASP A 161 13.02 -16.48 -23.04
N ASN A 162 14.34 -16.67 -23.04
CA ASN A 162 15.08 -17.14 -21.87
C ASN A 162 15.26 -16.07 -20.79
N GLY A 163 15.11 -14.79 -21.15
CA GLY A 163 15.05 -13.67 -20.23
C GLY A 163 13.74 -13.56 -19.46
N LYS A 164 12.70 -14.26 -19.92
CA LYS A 164 11.35 -14.17 -19.35
C LYS A 164 11.24 -14.89 -18.00
N PRO A 165 10.79 -14.20 -16.93
CA PRO A 165 10.58 -14.78 -15.59
C PRO A 165 9.89 -16.14 -15.60
N TRP A 166 8.80 -16.25 -16.37
CA TRP A 166 7.93 -17.43 -16.45
C TRP A 166 8.60 -18.66 -17.06
N ASN A 167 9.77 -18.51 -17.68
CA ASN A 167 10.46 -19.60 -18.37
C ASN A 167 11.37 -20.42 -17.43
N ALA A 168 11.77 -19.88 -16.26
CA ALA A 168 12.66 -20.57 -15.33
C ALA A 168 12.02 -20.94 -13.98
N ASP A 169 12.40 -22.12 -13.49
CA ASP A 169 12.03 -22.65 -12.18
C ASP A 169 12.86 -21.95 -11.08
N ILE A 170 12.58 -20.67 -10.86
CA ILE A 170 13.24 -19.84 -9.85
C ILE A 170 12.22 -19.43 -8.79
N PRO A 171 12.52 -19.61 -7.49
CA PRO A 171 11.63 -19.23 -6.41
C PRO A 171 11.31 -17.73 -6.42
N GLN A 172 10.06 -17.39 -6.17
CA GLN A 172 9.58 -16.05 -5.90
C GLN A 172 8.83 -16.07 -4.57
N VAL A 173 8.82 -14.94 -3.89
CA VAL A 173 8.30 -14.84 -2.52
C VAL A 173 7.35 -13.65 -2.39
N ILE A 174 6.18 -13.90 -1.81
CA ILE A 174 5.32 -12.83 -1.26
C ILE A 174 5.42 -12.92 0.26
N ALA A 175 5.95 -11.89 0.89
CA ALA A 175 6.03 -11.76 2.33
C ALA A 175 4.89 -10.86 2.84
N LEU A 176 4.23 -11.29 3.91
CA LEU A 176 3.06 -10.64 4.50
C LEU A 176 3.27 -10.38 6.00
N ASP A 177 2.89 -9.19 6.44
CA ASP A 177 2.73 -8.77 7.84
C ASP A 177 1.22 -8.62 8.10
N ILE A 178 0.59 -9.70 8.55
CA ILE A 178 -0.85 -9.82 8.75
C ILE A 178 -1.20 -9.57 10.22
N HIS A 179 -0.41 -10.12 11.14
CA HIS A 179 -0.74 -10.21 12.55
C HIS A 179 0.19 -9.32 13.39
N PRO A 180 -0.34 -8.26 14.03
CA PRO A 180 0.48 -7.24 14.68
C PRO A 180 1.33 -7.76 15.86
N ASP A 181 0.92 -8.88 16.44
CA ASP A 181 1.56 -9.54 17.58
C ASP A 181 2.55 -10.66 17.18
N LYS A 182 2.70 -10.93 15.88
CA LYS A 182 3.59 -11.96 15.35
C LYS A 182 4.73 -11.33 14.53
N SER A 183 5.80 -12.10 14.35
CA SER A 183 6.93 -11.81 13.46
C SER A 183 7.84 -13.03 13.44
N GLY A 184 8.09 -13.58 12.26
CA GLY A 184 9.07 -14.63 12.02
C GLY A 184 10.37 -14.04 11.49
N ASN A 185 11.43 -14.83 11.53
CA ASN A 185 12.76 -14.46 11.03
C ASN A 185 13.10 -15.09 9.67
N GLY A 186 12.14 -15.76 9.02
CA GLY A 186 12.32 -16.43 7.72
C GLY A 186 12.85 -17.86 7.77
N MET A 187 13.17 -18.36 8.97
CA MET A 187 13.82 -19.66 9.14
C MET A 187 12.87 -20.80 9.48
N ILE A 188 13.16 -21.97 8.90
CA ILE A 188 12.65 -23.29 9.30
C ILE A 188 13.85 -24.10 9.83
N GLY A 189 13.99 -24.14 11.16
CA GLY A 189 15.18 -24.70 11.79
C GLY A 189 16.42 -23.84 11.50
N THR A 190 17.38 -24.37 10.74
CA THR A 190 18.63 -23.66 10.37
C THR A 190 18.69 -23.26 8.90
N LYS A 191 17.59 -23.41 8.15
CA LYS A 191 17.50 -23.05 6.74
C LYS A 191 16.33 -22.10 6.53
N GLY A 192 16.40 -21.20 5.56
CA GLY A 192 15.22 -20.42 5.19
C GLY A 192 14.18 -21.28 4.47
N ILE A 193 13.02 -20.67 4.21
CA ILE A 193 11.96 -21.30 3.44
C ILE A 193 12.50 -21.67 2.04
N TRP A 194 12.28 -22.93 1.65
CA TRP A 194 12.88 -23.54 0.44
C TRP A 194 14.41 -23.50 0.34
N GLY A 195 15.10 -23.23 1.46
CA GLY A 195 16.55 -23.11 1.52
C GLY A 195 17.10 -21.74 1.13
N LEU A 196 16.23 -20.75 0.88
CA LEU A 196 16.62 -19.38 0.57
C LEU A 196 17.32 -18.73 1.78
N LYS A 197 18.28 -17.84 1.52
CA LYS A 197 19.02 -17.08 2.54
C LYS A 197 18.35 -15.74 2.85
N LEU A 198 17.04 -15.78 3.06
CA LEU A 198 16.21 -14.61 3.37
C LEU A 198 15.77 -14.62 4.84
N ASN A 199 16.09 -13.53 5.55
CA ASN A 199 15.67 -13.28 6.92
C ASN A 199 14.81 -12.02 7.00
N TYR A 200 13.97 -11.93 8.03
CA TYR A 200 13.05 -10.80 8.22
C TYR A 200 13.18 -10.18 9.60
N GLU A 201 13.25 -8.85 9.64
CA GLU A 201 13.17 -8.02 10.85
C GLU A 201 12.13 -6.89 10.70
N ASN A 202 11.18 -7.07 9.79
CA ASN A 202 10.16 -6.08 9.40
C ASN A 202 8.71 -6.53 9.67
N GLY A 203 8.50 -7.55 10.52
CA GLY A 203 7.17 -7.97 10.97
C GLY A 203 6.55 -9.14 10.21
N VAL A 204 7.19 -9.64 9.15
CA VAL A 204 6.69 -10.75 8.33
C VAL A 204 6.29 -11.96 9.18
N ASP A 205 5.05 -12.40 9.06
CA ASP A 205 4.50 -13.57 9.77
C ASP A 205 3.90 -14.63 8.83
N THR A 206 3.71 -14.28 7.56
CA THR A 206 3.17 -15.17 6.55
C THR A 206 3.96 -15.02 5.27
N VAL A 207 4.36 -16.14 4.65
CA VAL A 207 5.19 -16.16 3.44
C VAL A 207 4.56 -17.09 2.41
N LEU A 208 4.39 -16.63 1.18
CA LEU A 208 4.03 -17.47 0.05
C LEU A 208 5.29 -17.71 -0.79
N SER A 209 5.63 -18.96 -1.03
CA SER A 209 6.75 -19.33 -1.90
C SER A 209 6.25 -20.17 -3.07
N PHE A 210 6.66 -19.78 -4.28
CA PHE A 210 6.24 -20.39 -5.54
C PHE A 210 7.37 -20.28 -6.57
N SER A 211 7.30 -21.05 -7.65
CA SER A 211 8.20 -20.87 -8.78
C SER A 211 7.62 -19.84 -9.74
N SER A 212 8.47 -18.96 -10.28
CA SER A 212 8.10 -18.03 -11.35
C SER A 212 7.58 -18.78 -12.59
N LYS A 213 8.13 -19.97 -12.89
CA LYS A 213 7.61 -20.89 -13.89
C LYS A 213 6.30 -21.53 -13.41
N PRO A 214 5.19 -21.36 -14.14
CA PRO A 214 3.91 -21.96 -13.77
C PRO A 214 3.94 -23.49 -13.83
N GLY A 215 3.27 -24.13 -12.88
CA GLY A 215 3.08 -25.57 -12.87
C GLY A 215 4.28 -26.40 -12.39
N VAL A 216 5.36 -25.76 -11.95
CA VAL A 216 6.51 -26.44 -11.30
C VAL A 216 6.61 -26.06 -9.82
N GLY A 217 7.44 -26.79 -9.07
CA GLY A 217 7.52 -26.69 -7.62
C GLY A 217 6.26 -27.18 -6.90
N THR A 218 6.22 -26.97 -5.59
CA THR A 218 5.00 -27.18 -4.77
C THR A 218 4.67 -25.88 -4.04
N PRO A 219 4.05 -24.90 -4.72
CA PRO A 219 3.75 -23.59 -4.14
C PRO A 219 2.95 -23.71 -2.85
N ALA A 220 3.34 -22.94 -1.84
CA ALA A 220 2.76 -23.03 -0.50
C ALA A 220 2.73 -21.69 0.24
N ILE A 221 1.76 -21.58 1.14
CA ILE A 221 1.65 -20.55 2.17
C ILE A 221 2.24 -21.11 3.46
N PHE A 222 3.23 -20.41 4.02
CA PHE A 222 3.87 -20.66 5.29
C PHE A 222 3.38 -19.64 6.31
N SER A 223 2.93 -20.10 7.48
CA SER A 223 2.56 -19.25 8.62
C SER A 223 3.36 -19.64 9.86
N LEU A 224 3.44 -18.75 10.84
CA LEU A 224 4.13 -19.06 12.09
C LEU A 224 3.38 -20.03 13.00
N ASP A 225 4.13 -20.89 13.66
CA ASP A 225 3.68 -21.71 14.79
C ASP A 225 3.54 -20.92 16.10
N GLU A 226 3.19 -21.59 17.20
CA GLU A 226 3.06 -20.96 18.51
C GLU A 226 4.38 -20.38 19.08
N HIS A 227 5.53 -20.68 18.47
CA HIS A 227 6.86 -20.18 18.85
C HIS A 227 7.39 -19.09 17.91
N ASN A 228 6.55 -18.56 17.01
CA ASN A 228 6.93 -17.60 15.97
C ASN A 228 7.96 -18.16 14.97
N GLN A 229 7.90 -19.46 14.67
CA GLN A 229 8.74 -20.10 13.66
C GLN A 229 7.91 -20.56 12.47
N PHE A 230 8.46 -20.41 11.26
CA PHE A 230 7.87 -21.03 10.07
C PHE A 230 8.07 -22.55 10.14
N SER A 231 7.15 -23.31 9.53
CA SER A 231 7.16 -24.77 9.62
C SER A 231 6.61 -25.42 8.35
N TYR A 232 7.10 -26.63 8.05
CA TYR A 232 6.55 -27.52 7.00
C TYR A 232 5.39 -28.39 7.50
N GLU A 233 5.04 -28.32 8.79
CA GLU A 233 3.91 -29.06 9.32
C GLU A 233 2.61 -28.64 8.63
N PRO A 234 1.68 -29.56 8.31
CA PRO A 234 0.51 -29.28 7.46
C PRO A 234 -0.42 -28.16 7.96
N GLU A 235 -0.41 -27.87 9.26
CA GLU A 235 -1.15 -26.75 9.85
C GLU A 235 -0.59 -25.39 9.42
N TYR A 236 0.74 -25.31 9.30
CA TYR A 236 1.51 -24.09 9.07
C TYR A 236 2.04 -23.98 7.64
N CYS A 237 1.99 -25.05 6.85
CA CYS A 237 2.35 -25.09 5.44
C CYS A 237 1.20 -25.66 4.60
N ARG A 238 0.53 -24.79 3.84
CA ARG A 238 -0.65 -25.13 3.03
C ARG A 238 -0.37 -24.88 1.55
N SER A 239 -0.58 -25.88 0.70
CA SER A 239 -0.35 -25.71 -0.75
C SER A 239 -1.28 -24.67 -1.37
N PHE A 240 -0.85 -23.98 -2.42
CA PHE A 240 -1.69 -23.03 -3.16
C PHE A 240 -3.01 -23.68 -3.61
N LYS A 241 -2.93 -24.92 -4.13
CA LYS A 241 -4.10 -25.68 -4.59
C LYS A 241 -5.14 -25.90 -3.48
N THR A 242 -4.71 -26.26 -2.29
CA THR A 242 -5.63 -26.48 -1.15
C THR A 242 -6.13 -25.17 -0.55
N SER A 243 -5.33 -24.11 -0.67
CA SER A 243 -5.66 -22.76 -0.19
C SER A 243 -6.51 -21.96 -1.18
N GLY A 244 -6.66 -22.43 -2.42
CA GLY A 244 -7.38 -21.72 -3.48
C GLY A 244 -6.60 -20.56 -4.10
N VAL A 245 -5.28 -20.47 -3.86
CA VAL A 245 -4.43 -19.44 -4.46
C VAL A 245 -4.24 -19.74 -5.94
N THR A 246 -4.42 -18.73 -6.77
CA THR A 246 -4.23 -18.80 -8.23
C THR A 246 -3.37 -17.63 -8.68
N PHE A 247 -2.58 -17.84 -9.73
CA PHE A 247 -1.82 -16.77 -10.36
C PHE A 247 -1.73 -16.98 -11.87
N ALA A 248 -1.60 -15.87 -12.59
CA ALA A 248 -1.40 -15.80 -14.03
C ALA A 248 -0.29 -14.81 -14.34
N TYR A 249 0.13 -14.76 -15.60
CA TYR A 249 1.20 -13.90 -16.08
C TYR A 249 0.97 -13.56 -17.55
N GLY A 250 1.60 -12.49 -18.00
CA GLY A 250 1.59 -12.04 -19.38
C GLY A 250 2.69 -11.02 -19.62
N ASP A 251 3.07 -10.85 -20.89
CA ASP A 251 4.10 -9.89 -21.28
C ASP A 251 3.48 -8.50 -21.53
N GLY A 252 4.24 -7.45 -21.22
CA GLY A 252 3.80 -6.06 -21.27
C GLY A 252 4.05 -5.31 -19.96
N HIS A 253 3.66 -4.03 -19.94
CA HIS A 253 3.57 -3.22 -18.72
C HIS A 253 2.27 -2.41 -18.68
N ILE A 254 1.95 -1.88 -17.50
CA ILE A 254 0.90 -0.87 -17.32
C ILE A 254 1.42 0.46 -16.75
N SER A 255 2.69 0.50 -16.35
CA SER A 255 3.30 1.70 -15.80
C SER A 255 3.44 2.79 -16.88
N ASP A 256 2.95 4.00 -16.60
CA ASP A 256 3.00 5.14 -17.56
C ASP A 256 4.44 5.54 -17.92
N LYS A 257 5.38 5.26 -17.01
CA LYS A 257 6.81 5.54 -17.13
C LYS A 257 7.59 4.39 -16.54
N ILE A 258 8.78 4.16 -17.08
CA ILE A 258 9.75 3.21 -16.54
C ILE A 258 11.00 4.00 -16.18
N MET A 259 11.01 4.55 -14.96
CA MET A 259 12.12 5.37 -14.48
C MET A 259 13.28 4.48 -14.05
N GLY A 260 14.50 4.79 -14.47
CA GLY A 260 15.71 4.06 -14.06
C GLY A 260 16.98 4.81 -14.40
N ILE A 261 18.13 4.17 -14.18
CA ILE A 261 19.44 4.71 -14.60
C ILE A 261 19.93 3.92 -15.80
N LYS A 262 20.06 4.59 -16.95
CA LYS A 262 20.51 3.98 -18.21
C LYS A 262 22.04 3.83 -18.23
N LYS A 263 22.53 2.86 -17.48
CA LYS A 263 23.96 2.56 -17.29
C LYS A 263 24.12 1.10 -16.88
N ASN A 264 25.25 0.48 -17.21
CA ASN A 264 25.56 -0.86 -16.69
C ASN A 264 26.95 -0.96 -16.04
N CYS A 265 27.29 -2.14 -15.54
CA CYS A 265 28.54 -2.41 -14.85
C CYS A 265 29.80 -2.05 -15.65
N TYR A 266 29.79 -2.21 -16.98
CA TYR A 266 30.92 -1.85 -17.85
C TYR A 266 31.12 -0.35 -17.99
N GLU A 267 30.08 0.43 -17.69
CA GLU A 267 30.10 1.89 -17.61
C GLU A 267 30.35 2.40 -16.18
N GLY A 268 30.59 1.48 -15.23
CA GLY A 268 30.84 1.79 -13.82
C GLY A 268 29.58 2.13 -13.02
N TYR A 269 28.46 1.48 -13.34
CA TYR A 269 27.21 1.62 -12.58
C TYR A 269 27.35 0.97 -11.19
N THR A 270 26.87 1.64 -10.15
CA THR A 270 26.95 1.15 -8.76
C THR A 270 25.64 1.36 -7.99
N PRO A 271 25.34 0.51 -6.99
CA PRO A 271 24.15 0.66 -6.13
C PRO A 271 24.03 2.05 -5.48
N ALA A 272 25.14 2.72 -5.19
CA ALA A 272 25.15 4.05 -4.58
C ALA A 272 24.46 5.12 -5.44
N GLU A 273 24.40 4.94 -6.77
CA GLU A 273 23.71 5.88 -7.67
C GLU A 273 22.18 5.83 -7.46
N LEU A 274 21.62 4.71 -7.01
CA LEU A 274 20.19 4.58 -6.73
C LEU A 274 19.73 5.37 -5.50
N ALA A 275 20.64 5.65 -4.56
CA ALA A 275 20.32 6.38 -3.34
C ALA A 275 20.20 7.91 -3.53
N SER A 276 20.55 8.44 -4.70
CA SER A 276 20.68 9.88 -4.95
C SER A 276 19.68 10.39 -5.99
N ASP A 277 18.85 11.38 -5.61
CA ASP A 277 17.96 12.09 -6.55
C ASP A 277 18.71 12.83 -7.66
N ASN A 278 19.99 13.15 -7.45
CA ASN A 278 20.84 13.85 -8.42
C ASN A 278 21.48 12.91 -9.46
N SER A 279 21.22 11.60 -9.38
CA SER A 279 21.68 10.65 -10.39
C SER A 279 20.98 10.90 -11.73
N ASN A 280 21.51 10.32 -12.80
CA ASN A 280 20.99 10.51 -14.16
C ASN A 280 19.75 9.63 -14.40
N TRP A 281 18.68 9.91 -13.66
CA TRP A 281 17.37 9.27 -13.82
C TRP A 281 16.77 9.61 -15.18
N VAL A 282 16.32 8.58 -15.88
CA VAL A 282 15.68 8.69 -17.19
C VAL A 282 14.44 7.83 -17.26
N ASP A 283 13.51 8.19 -18.13
CA ASP A 283 12.41 7.33 -18.51
C ASP A 283 12.88 6.43 -19.67
N MET A 284 13.00 5.13 -19.42
CA MET A 284 13.50 4.15 -20.39
C MET A 284 12.63 4.07 -21.64
N MET A 285 11.35 4.42 -21.52
CA MET A 285 10.42 4.52 -22.64
C MET A 285 10.85 5.57 -23.67
N GLU A 286 11.47 6.68 -23.24
CA GLU A 286 11.99 7.72 -24.14
C GLU A 286 13.20 7.25 -24.96
N TYR A 287 13.81 6.12 -24.57
CA TYR A 287 14.95 5.51 -25.25
C TYR A 287 14.56 4.30 -26.12
N GLY A 288 13.25 4.09 -26.33
CA GLY A 288 12.74 3.07 -27.26
C GLY A 288 12.68 1.67 -26.67
N HIS A 289 12.54 1.55 -25.35
CA HIS A 289 12.30 0.29 -24.66
C HIS A 289 11.05 -0.43 -25.23
N ASP A 290 11.19 -1.72 -25.53
CA ASP A 290 10.12 -2.57 -26.02
C ASP A 290 9.33 -3.17 -24.84
N ALA A 291 8.09 -2.71 -24.68
CA ALA A 291 7.16 -3.21 -23.66
C ALA A 291 6.99 -4.74 -23.66
N ASN A 292 7.22 -5.41 -24.80
CA ASN A 292 7.14 -6.86 -24.86
C ASN A 292 8.31 -7.56 -24.16
N GLN A 293 9.33 -6.84 -23.70
CA GLN A 293 10.41 -7.38 -22.86
C GLN A 293 9.95 -7.58 -21.42
N ASP A 294 9.00 -6.78 -20.96
CA ASP A 294 8.46 -6.82 -19.60
C ASP A 294 7.54 -8.01 -19.38
N THR A 295 7.39 -8.40 -18.13
CA THR A 295 6.48 -9.48 -17.71
C THR A 295 5.79 -9.10 -16.43
N MET A 296 4.47 -9.20 -16.42
CA MET A 296 3.65 -8.99 -15.22
C MET A 296 3.08 -10.31 -14.72
N TYR A 297 2.80 -10.34 -13.42
CA TYR A 297 2.13 -11.44 -12.74
C TYR A 297 0.99 -10.91 -11.90
N GLU A 298 -0.10 -11.66 -11.83
CA GLU A 298 -1.21 -11.38 -10.93
C GLU A 298 -1.60 -12.62 -10.14
N MET A 299 -2.04 -12.42 -8.90
CA MET A 299 -2.36 -13.48 -7.96
C MET A 299 -3.63 -13.15 -7.18
N ALA A 300 -4.54 -14.12 -7.08
CA ALA A 300 -5.63 -14.10 -6.13
C ALA A 300 -5.32 -15.02 -4.95
N ILE A 301 -5.38 -14.46 -3.74
CA ILE A 301 -5.15 -15.13 -2.48
C ILE A 301 -6.44 -15.07 -1.67
N PRO A 302 -7.14 -16.20 -1.45
CA PRO A 302 -8.34 -16.19 -0.62
C PRO A 302 -8.02 -15.70 0.79
N LEU A 303 -8.75 -14.69 1.28
CA LEU A 303 -8.56 -14.09 2.61
C LEU A 303 -8.71 -15.15 3.71
N SER A 304 -9.63 -16.10 3.51
CA SER A 304 -9.82 -17.25 4.39
C SER A 304 -8.58 -18.13 4.51
N SER A 305 -7.76 -18.24 3.46
CA SER A 305 -6.50 -19.00 3.49
C SER A 305 -5.41 -18.31 4.30
N LEU A 306 -5.54 -16.99 4.50
CA LEU A 306 -4.71 -16.16 5.37
C LEU A 306 -5.29 -16.05 6.80
N GLY A 307 -6.44 -16.68 7.07
CA GLY A 307 -7.09 -16.63 8.39
C GLY A 307 -7.75 -15.28 8.70
N ILE A 308 -7.99 -14.45 7.68
CA ILE A 308 -8.60 -13.13 7.81
C ILE A 308 -9.85 -13.02 6.93
N ASP A 309 -10.61 -11.94 7.11
CA ASP A 309 -11.70 -11.54 6.23
C ASP A 309 -11.50 -10.10 5.77
N ARG A 310 -12.38 -9.63 4.87
CA ARG A 310 -12.34 -8.25 4.37
C ARG A 310 -12.39 -7.21 5.49
N SER A 311 -13.21 -7.45 6.52
CA SER A 311 -13.36 -6.52 7.64
C SER A 311 -12.06 -6.39 8.43
N TYR A 312 -11.36 -7.50 8.65
CA TYR A 312 -10.04 -7.51 9.25
C TYR A 312 -9.03 -6.72 8.40
N LEU A 313 -8.95 -7.00 7.10
CA LEU A 313 -8.04 -6.31 6.17
C LEU A 313 -8.29 -4.80 6.18
N GLU A 314 -9.54 -4.38 6.04
CA GLU A 314 -9.92 -2.96 6.02
C GLU A 314 -9.71 -2.27 7.37
N LYS A 315 -9.81 -2.99 8.49
CA LYS A 315 -9.64 -2.42 9.83
C LYS A 315 -8.19 -2.33 10.27
N ASN A 316 -7.42 -3.38 10.06
CA ASN A 316 -6.06 -3.50 10.61
C ASN A 316 -5.00 -3.11 9.59
N SER A 317 -5.34 -3.19 8.29
CA SER A 317 -4.37 -3.23 7.19
C SER A 317 -3.37 -4.38 7.33
N ILE A 318 -2.75 -4.77 6.23
CA ILE A 318 -1.65 -5.76 6.24
C ILE A 318 -0.47 -5.18 5.47
N GLY A 319 0.74 -5.66 5.76
CA GLY A 319 1.92 -5.40 4.94
C GLY A 319 2.08 -6.45 3.84
N VAL A 320 2.52 -6.02 2.66
CA VAL A 320 2.87 -6.85 1.51
C VAL A 320 4.23 -6.45 0.95
N MET A 321 5.05 -7.43 0.64
CA MET A 321 6.29 -7.26 -0.11
C MET A 321 6.46 -8.43 -1.08
N HIS A 322 6.88 -8.13 -2.31
CA HIS A 322 7.33 -9.14 -3.25
C HIS A 322 8.87 -9.17 -3.24
N ILE A 323 9.45 -10.36 -3.31
CA ILE A 323 10.90 -10.59 -3.31
C ILE A 323 11.21 -11.57 -4.44
N SER A 324 12.12 -11.17 -5.31
CA SER A 324 12.68 -12.04 -6.33
C SER A 324 13.99 -12.64 -5.87
N THR A 325 14.21 -13.87 -6.28
CA THR A 325 15.44 -14.60 -5.95
C THR A 325 16.18 -14.98 -7.22
N PHE A 326 17.47 -15.26 -7.10
CA PHE A 326 18.25 -15.94 -8.12
C PHE A 326 19.40 -16.67 -7.42
N GLY A 327 19.51 -17.99 -7.61
CA GLY A 327 20.48 -18.79 -6.86
C GLY A 327 19.95 -19.16 -5.48
N GLU A 328 20.64 -18.73 -4.42
CA GLU A 328 20.37 -19.06 -3.02
C GLU A 328 19.79 -17.89 -2.20
N SER A 329 19.81 -16.64 -2.70
CA SER A 329 19.31 -15.44 -1.99
C SER A 329 18.34 -14.58 -2.82
N GLY A 330 17.82 -13.52 -2.19
CA GLY A 330 17.09 -12.44 -2.85
C GLY A 330 18.01 -11.65 -3.77
N ILE A 331 17.44 -11.02 -4.79
CA ILE A 331 18.19 -10.12 -5.69
C ILE A 331 17.45 -8.81 -5.97
N THR A 332 16.14 -8.77 -5.68
CA THR A 332 15.31 -7.55 -5.70
C THR A 332 14.12 -7.73 -4.76
N SER A 333 13.56 -6.61 -4.28
CA SER A 333 12.29 -6.61 -3.56
C SER A 333 11.47 -5.36 -3.89
N ILE A 334 10.17 -5.43 -3.65
CA ILE A 334 9.26 -4.29 -3.72
C ILE A 334 8.25 -4.33 -2.56
N PRO A 335 8.21 -3.33 -1.66
CA PRO A 335 9.15 -2.21 -1.54
C PRO A 335 10.62 -2.62 -1.50
N CYS A 336 11.48 -1.76 -2.05
CA CYS A 336 12.90 -2.04 -2.20
C CYS A 336 13.60 -2.04 -0.83
N ASP A 337 14.25 -3.15 -0.49
CA ASP A 337 15.16 -3.24 0.64
C ASP A 337 16.61 -3.13 0.13
N PRO A 338 17.38 -2.15 0.61
CA PRO A 338 18.78 -1.99 0.26
C PRO A 338 19.67 -3.22 0.48
N SER A 339 19.27 -4.20 1.32
CA SER A 339 20.06 -5.43 1.46
C SER A 339 20.16 -6.21 0.15
N MET A 340 19.12 -6.15 -0.70
CA MET A 340 19.05 -6.88 -1.98
C MET A 340 20.11 -6.46 -3.03
N ILE A 341 20.92 -5.43 -2.72
CA ILE A 341 21.95 -4.92 -3.61
C ILE A 341 23.24 -4.49 -2.86
N ASP A 342 23.46 -4.93 -1.62
CA ASP A 342 24.61 -4.53 -0.81
C ASP A 342 25.94 -5.21 -1.22
N HIS A 343 25.84 -6.35 -1.91
CA HIS A 343 26.91 -7.12 -2.56
C HIS A 343 26.75 -7.19 -4.10
N ALA A 344 25.87 -6.37 -4.68
CA ALA A 344 25.54 -6.42 -6.11
C ALA A 344 26.73 -6.27 -7.06
N SER A 345 27.75 -5.50 -6.66
CA SER A 345 28.95 -5.26 -7.47
C SER A 345 30.05 -6.32 -7.26
N ASP A 346 29.94 -7.12 -6.19
CA ASP A 346 30.94 -8.10 -5.81
C ASP A 346 30.83 -9.36 -6.70
N PRO A 347 31.95 -10.03 -7.02
CA PRO A 347 31.94 -11.25 -7.81
C PRO A 347 31.38 -12.42 -7.02
N TYR A 348 30.47 -13.18 -7.64
CA TYR A 348 30.02 -14.45 -7.09
C TYR A 348 31.18 -15.46 -7.04
N GLU A 349 31.32 -16.16 -5.92
CA GLU A 349 32.44 -17.07 -5.71
C GLU A 349 32.54 -18.20 -6.75
N ALA A 350 31.40 -18.67 -7.28
CA ALA A 350 31.39 -19.77 -8.25
C ALA A 350 31.59 -19.31 -9.70
N ASP A 351 31.29 -18.05 -10.01
CA ASP A 351 31.45 -17.46 -11.34
C ASP A 351 31.63 -15.95 -11.20
N ASP A 352 32.86 -15.47 -11.43
CA ASP A 352 33.18 -14.07 -11.25
C ASP A 352 32.44 -13.14 -12.22
N SER A 353 31.80 -13.64 -13.28
CA SER A 353 31.07 -12.81 -14.23
C SER A 353 29.69 -12.34 -13.74
N THR A 354 29.20 -12.90 -12.64
CA THR A 354 27.89 -12.60 -12.00
C THR A 354 28.07 -12.06 -10.58
N SER A 355 27.00 -11.45 -10.07
CA SER A 355 26.88 -10.84 -8.74
C SER A 355 26.84 -11.83 -7.58
N ALA A 356 27.50 -11.46 -6.46
CA ALA A 356 27.52 -12.19 -5.20
C ALA A 356 26.17 -12.22 -4.45
N GLU A 357 25.24 -11.31 -4.78
CA GLU A 357 23.83 -11.28 -4.30
C GLU A 357 23.11 -12.62 -4.43
N LYS A 358 23.57 -13.47 -5.34
CA LYS A 358 22.94 -14.78 -5.54
C LYS A 358 23.16 -15.74 -4.37
N ALA A 359 24.01 -15.41 -3.41
CA ALA A 359 24.41 -16.35 -2.37
C ALA A 359 24.74 -15.75 -1.01
N ASP A 360 24.60 -14.44 -0.84
CA ASP A 360 24.71 -13.78 0.46
C ASP A 360 23.46 -14.04 1.31
N THR A 361 23.30 -13.28 2.39
CA THR A 361 22.18 -13.46 3.31
C THR A 361 21.57 -12.11 3.60
N ASP A 362 20.34 -11.96 3.15
CA ASP A 362 19.57 -10.75 3.32
C ASP A 362 18.82 -10.74 4.64
N VAL A 363 18.90 -9.62 5.36
CA VAL A 363 18.04 -9.35 6.51
C VAL A 363 17.16 -8.16 6.15
N LEU A 364 15.92 -8.46 5.74
CA LEU A 364 14.98 -7.44 5.29
C LEU A 364 14.44 -6.65 6.47
N THR A 365 14.62 -5.33 6.43
CA THR A 365 14.18 -4.37 7.45
C THR A 365 13.27 -3.28 6.89
N CYS A 366 13.17 -3.16 5.56
CA CYS A 366 12.28 -2.22 4.87
C CYS A 366 10.82 -2.48 5.25
N GLU A 367 10.06 -1.39 5.43
CA GLU A 367 8.63 -1.48 5.70
C GLU A 367 7.89 -2.04 4.48
N LEU A 368 7.00 -3.00 4.74
CA LEU A 368 6.14 -3.57 3.71
C LEU A 368 5.08 -2.54 3.26
N ALA A 369 4.67 -2.64 2.00
CA ALA A 369 3.59 -1.82 1.45
C ALA A 369 2.26 -2.17 2.11
N ARG A 370 1.49 -1.17 2.53
CA ARG A 370 0.25 -1.37 3.26
C ARG A 370 -0.94 -1.59 2.32
N VAL A 371 -1.81 -2.54 2.67
CA VAL A 371 -3.06 -2.84 1.95
C VAL A 371 -4.26 -2.74 2.90
N GLY A 372 -5.36 -2.12 2.45
CA GLY A 372 -6.58 -1.93 3.22
C GLY A 372 -7.00 -0.46 3.30
N ASN A 373 -7.38 0.04 4.48
CA ASN A 373 -7.78 1.46 4.65
C ASN A 373 -6.74 2.34 5.37
N GLY A 374 -5.47 1.91 5.45
CA GLY A 374 -4.43 2.69 6.14
C GLY A 374 -4.69 2.81 7.64
N GLY A 375 -5.21 1.76 8.26
CA GLY A 375 -5.38 1.66 9.71
C GLY A 375 -4.05 1.82 10.45
N PRO A 376 -4.07 2.05 11.78
CA PRO A 376 -2.84 2.26 12.54
C PRO A 376 -1.88 1.11 12.28
N THR A 377 -0.65 1.47 11.90
CA THR A 377 0.46 0.55 11.76
C THR A 377 0.47 -0.40 12.96
N PRO A 378 0.64 -1.72 12.78
CA PRO A 378 1.09 -2.60 13.84
C PRO A 378 2.34 -2.02 14.50
N THR A 379 2.17 -1.25 15.59
CA THR A 379 3.30 -0.61 16.25
C THR A 379 4.16 -1.71 16.87
N SER A 380 5.26 -2.03 16.21
CA SER A 380 6.36 -2.81 16.74
C SER A 380 7.03 -1.99 17.85
N ALA A 381 6.48 -2.03 19.07
CA ALA A 381 7.04 -1.30 20.20
C ALA A 381 7.02 -2.15 21.48
N VAL A 382 8.17 -2.79 21.76
CA VAL A 382 8.57 -3.13 23.14
C VAL A 382 9.90 -2.41 23.42
N PRO A 383 10.05 -1.62 24.50
CA PRO A 383 11.29 -0.89 24.77
C PRO A 383 12.45 -1.84 25.12
N SER A 384 13.60 -1.68 24.46
CA SER A 384 14.86 -2.37 24.81
C SER A 384 15.56 -1.68 25.99
N THR A 385 15.98 -2.45 27.00
CA THR A 385 16.69 -1.97 28.19
C THR A 385 18.11 -2.52 28.32
N GLN A 386 18.84 -2.82 27.25
CA GLN A 386 20.19 -3.41 27.37
C GLN A 386 21.28 -2.64 26.60
N PRO A 387 22.38 -2.22 27.27
CA PRO A 387 23.53 -1.63 26.59
C PRO A 387 24.35 -2.72 25.87
N SER A 388 24.73 -2.46 24.62
CA SER A 388 25.59 -3.36 23.83
C SER A 388 27.07 -3.17 24.21
N ILE A 389 27.70 -4.24 24.69
CA ILE A 389 29.16 -4.37 24.73
C ILE A 389 29.49 -5.72 24.11
N ALA A 390 30.01 -5.73 22.88
CA ALA A 390 30.64 -6.90 22.29
C ALA A 390 31.92 -6.44 21.54
N PRO A 391 33.09 -7.02 21.83
CA PRO A 391 34.34 -6.69 21.16
C PRO A 391 34.41 -7.37 19.78
N SER A 392 35.06 -6.70 18.82
CA SER A 392 35.34 -7.23 17.49
C SER A 392 36.38 -8.37 17.57
N GLU A 393 36.06 -9.53 17.00
CA GLU A 393 37.00 -10.63 16.75
C GLU A 393 37.51 -10.59 15.30
N VAL A 394 38.57 -9.82 15.03
CA VAL A 394 39.46 -10.06 13.88
C VAL A 394 40.90 -9.74 14.29
N PRO A 395 41.85 -10.69 14.23
CA PRO A 395 43.27 -10.38 14.39
C PRO A 395 43.81 -9.73 13.10
N SER A 396 44.42 -8.55 13.24
CA SER A 396 45.19 -7.91 12.16
C SER A 396 46.56 -8.59 12.02
N GLU A 397 46.80 -9.27 10.90
CA GLU A 397 48.10 -9.78 10.47
C GLU A 397 48.91 -8.66 9.78
N GLU A 398 49.56 -7.77 10.55
CA GLU A 398 50.76 -7.06 10.08
C GLU A 398 51.55 -6.44 11.25
N PRO A 399 52.84 -6.78 11.46
CA PRO A 399 53.64 -6.16 12.52
C PRO A 399 54.21 -4.81 12.07
N SER A 400 53.67 -3.71 12.60
CA SER A 400 54.30 -2.39 12.44
C SER A 400 55.52 -2.28 13.35
N ILE A 401 56.70 -2.11 12.75
CA ILE A 401 57.98 -1.82 13.40
C ILE A 401 58.27 -0.32 13.31
N LEU A 402 57.71 0.50 14.22
CA LEU A 402 58.17 1.86 14.54
C LEU A 402 57.52 2.31 15.88
N PRO A 403 58.29 2.80 16.89
CA PRO A 403 57.70 3.38 18.09
C PRO A 403 57.24 4.82 17.82
N SER A 404 55.94 5.11 18.00
CA SER A 404 55.46 6.50 18.04
C SER A 404 55.76 7.13 19.40
N LEU A 405 56.63 8.13 19.41
CA LEU A 405 56.93 8.97 20.56
C LEU A 405 55.95 10.16 20.58
N GLU A 406 54.80 10.04 21.26
CA GLU A 406 54.10 11.20 21.83
C GLU A 406 53.00 10.75 22.82
N PRO A 407 53.00 11.21 24.09
CA PRO A 407 51.89 11.00 25.00
C PRO A 407 50.80 12.08 24.76
N SER A 408 49.60 11.68 24.35
CA SER A 408 48.44 12.57 24.28
C SER A 408 47.91 12.86 25.70
N ILE A 409 48.28 14.02 26.25
CA ILE A 409 47.71 14.55 27.48
C ILE A 409 46.52 15.45 27.12
N LEU A 410 45.32 14.87 26.99
CA LEU A 410 44.06 15.61 26.97
C LEU A 410 42.97 14.75 27.61
N PRO A 411 42.39 15.14 28.77
CA PRO A 411 41.17 14.52 29.25
C PRO A 411 40.02 14.89 28.29
N SER A 412 39.27 13.90 27.80
CA SER A 412 38.01 14.17 27.11
C SER A 412 36.96 14.66 28.12
N LEU A 413 36.95 15.97 28.34
CA LEU A 413 35.83 16.67 28.97
C LEU A 413 34.70 16.79 27.95
N SER A 414 34.01 15.68 27.68
CA SER A 414 32.63 15.65 27.18
C SER A 414 32.10 14.23 27.34
N PRO A 415 31.08 13.98 28.18
CA PRO A 415 30.24 12.82 27.93
C PRO A 415 29.66 12.98 26.52
N SER A 416 29.95 12.04 25.63
CA SER A 416 29.21 11.86 24.38
C SER A 416 27.80 11.44 24.77
N TYR A 417 26.95 12.44 24.97
CA TYR A 417 25.53 12.25 25.14
C TYR A 417 24.94 12.09 23.74
N THR A 418 24.93 10.87 23.23
CA THR A 418 23.99 10.51 22.16
C THR A 418 22.61 10.48 22.82
N PRO A 419 21.69 11.42 22.51
CA PRO A 419 20.35 11.34 23.05
C PRO A 419 19.70 10.02 22.59
N PRO A 420 18.90 9.37 23.44
CA PRO A 420 18.15 8.21 23.03
C PRO A 420 17.12 8.64 21.98
N ILE A 421 16.88 7.78 20.98
CA ILE A 421 15.69 7.71 20.11
C ILE A 421 14.79 8.95 20.25
N GLU A 422 15.04 9.95 19.40
CA GLU A 422 14.64 11.37 19.53
C GLU A 422 13.55 11.65 20.60
N ASN A 423 13.98 12.10 21.79
CA ASN A 423 13.07 12.71 22.77
C ASN A 423 12.69 14.12 22.29
N ILE A 424 11.84 14.18 21.28
CA ILE A 424 11.41 15.41 20.61
C ILE A 424 9.91 15.65 20.79
N ALA A 425 9.53 16.92 20.72
CA ALA A 425 8.16 17.35 20.54
C ALA A 425 8.04 18.05 19.18
N THR A 426 7.13 17.59 18.33
CA THR A 426 6.81 18.24 17.05
C THR A 426 5.46 18.95 17.17
N ILE A 427 5.47 20.27 16.99
CA ILE A 427 4.30 21.12 17.18
C ILE A 427 3.83 21.64 15.83
N TYR A 428 2.57 21.37 15.50
CA TYR A 428 1.85 21.92 14.36
C TYR A 428 0.90 23.02 14.84
N TYR A 429 1.11 24.26 14.40
CA TYR A 429 0.30 25.41 14.80
C TYR A 429 -0.53 25.93 13.62
N LYS A 430 -1.85 26.02 13.76
CA LYS A 430 -2.74 26.49 12.69
C LYS A 430 -2.57 27.99 12.45
N SER A 431 -1.88 28.35 11.36
CA SER A 431 -1.61 29.75 10.98
C SER A 431 -1.25 29.84 9.51
N SER A 432 -1.74 30.88 8.83
CA SER A 432 -1.40 31.21 7.44
C SER A 432 -0.27 32.24 7.31
N GLY A 433 0.16 32.87 8.41
CA GLY A 433 1.19 33.92 8.43
C GLY A 433 2.49 33.49 9.13
N THR A 434 3.53 34.33 9.04
CA THR A 434 4.79 34.13 9.78
C THR A 434 4.51 33.95 11.27
N THR A 435 4.98 32.85 11.85
CA THR A 435 4.68 32.46 13.23
C THR A 435 5.96 32.04 13.94
N TYR A 436 6.13 32.48 15.19
CA TYR A 436 7.22 32.11 16.07
C TYR A 436 6.69 31.35 17.28
N MET A 437 7.46 30.36 17.74
CA MET A 437 7.23 29.68 19.01
C MET A 437 8.29 30.12 20.02
N HIS A 438 7.86 30.80 21.06
CA HIS A 438 8.70 31.11 22.22
C HIS A 438 8.46 30.02 23.26
N TYR A 439 9.52 29.29 23.63
CA TYR A 439 9.41 28.15 24.53
C TYR A 439 10.57 28.03 25.52
N ARG A 440 10.38 27.18 26.53
CA ARG A 440 11.41 26.60 27.42
C ARG A 440 11.22 25.09 27.54
N VAL A 441 12.31 24.35 27.66
CA VAL A 441 12.30 22.90 27.90
C VAL A 441 12.44 22.65 29.41
N GLY A 442 11.60 21.79 29.99
CA GLY A 442 11.54 21.54 31.43
C GLY A 442 11.34 22.84 32.24
N ASP A 443 12.15 22.99 33.28
CA ASP A 443 12.27 24.23 34.08
C ASP A 443 13.44 25.12 33.60
N GLY A 444 13.92 24.88 32.38
CA GLY A 444 15.01 25.62 31.75
C GLY A 444 14.67 27.07 31.40
N THR A 445 15.61 27.71 30.70
CA THR A 445 15.44 29.10 30.27
C THR A 445 14.50 29.21 29.07
N TRP A 446 13.74 30.29 29.04
CA TRP A 446 12.98 30.64 27.84
C TRP A 446 13.93 31.09 26.73
N THR A 447 13.60 30.70 25.50
CA THR A 447 14.21 31.25 24.27
C THR A 447 14.15 32.78 24.25
N ASN A 448 15.05 33.47 23.56
CA ASN A 448 14.92 34.93 23.43
C ASN A 448 13.70 35.29 22.59
N ALA A 449 12.88 36.26 23.01
CA ALA A 449 11.74 36.74 22.23
C ALA A 449 12.22 37.33 20.88
N PRO A 450 11.52 37.08 19.75
CA PRO A 450 10.17 36.48 19.63
C PRO A 450 10.12 34.94 19.71
N GLY A 451 11.23 34.26 19.97
CA GLY A 451 11.32 32.81 19.94
C GLY A 451 11.87 32.30 18.61
N VAL A 452 11.61 31.04 18.30
CA VAL A 452 12.09 30.38 17.09
C VAL A 452 11.01 30.46 16.01
N CYS A 453 11.39 30.88 14.80
CA CYS A 453 10.47 30.92 13.66
C CYS A 453 10.05 29.49 13.31
N MET A 454 8.75 29.26 13.16
CA MET A 454 8.22 27.97 12.71
C MET A 454 8.32 27.87 11.19
N GLU A 455 8.57 26.66 10.70
CA GLU A 455 8.67 26.34 9.27
C GLU A 455 7.29 26.11 8.65
N GLU A 456 7.19 26.09 7.33
CA GLU A 456 5.98 25.62 6.65
C GLU A 456 5.77 24.13 6.95
N SER A 457 4.52 23.78 7.23
CA SER A 457 4.13 22.38 7.41
C SER A 457 3.78 21.73 6.08
N GLU A 458 3.98 20.42 5.97
CA GLU A 458 3.40 19.57 4.92
C GLU A 458 1.86 19.61 4.92
N PHE A 459 1.25 19.99 6.04
CA PHE A 459 -0.19 20.20 6.18
C PHE A 459 -0.57 21.66 5.88
N THR A 460 -1.28 21.89 4.78
CA THR A 460 -1.69 23.23 4.34
C THR A 460 -2.44 23.99 5.46
N GLY A 461 -2.03 25.22 5.74
CA GLY A 461 -2.61 26.06 6.79
C GLY A 461 -2.02 25.85 8.19
N TYR A 462 -0.97 25.03 8.32
CA TYR A 462 -0.22 24.82 9.56
C TYR A 462 1.24 25.25 9.41
N LYS A 463 1.85 25.66 10.52
CA LYS A 463 3.30 25.82 10.70
C LYS A 463 3.83 24.70 11.56
N LYS A 464 5.11 24.35 11.41
CA LYS A 464 5.75 23.23 12.10
C LYS A 464 7.02 23.66 12.82
N LEU A 465 7.24 23.14 14.02
CA LEU A 465 8.53 23.22 14.69
C LEU A 465 8.79 21.98 15.55
N THR A 466 9.97 21.40 15.39
CA THR A 466 10.43 20.25 16.19
C THR A 466 11.45 20.72 17.21
N VAL A 467 11.25 20.34 18.47
CA VAL A 467 12.12 20.73 19.60
C VAL A 467 12.63 19.48 20.31
N SER A 468 13.94 19.42 20.50
CA SER A 468 14.55 18.42 21.38
C SER A 468 14.25 18.74 22.85
N LEU A 469 13.69 17.76 23.56
CA LEU A 469 13.43 17.83 25.00
C LEU A 469 14.67 17.42 25.83
N GLY A 470 15.74 16.92 25.21
CA GLY A 470 16.89 16.40 25.93
C GLY A 470 16.50 15.28 26.90
N MET A 471 16.73 15.47 28.20
CA MET A 471 16.34 14.54 29.26
C MET A 471 15.05 14.94 29.98
N ASP A 472 14.49 16.10 29.66
CA ASP A 472 13.22 16.53 30.21
C ASP A 472 12.04 15.81 29.53
N THR A 473 10.89 15.81 30.19
CA THR A 473 9.69 15.13 29.71
C THR A 473 8.69 16.05 29.02
N LYS A 474 8.94 17.37 29.05
CA LYS A 474 8.02 18.37 28.49
C LYS A 474 8.71 19.70 28.15
N LEU A 475 8.06 20.49 27.29
CA LEU A 475 8.34 21.90 27.08
C LEU A 475 7.10 22.75 27.35
N THR A 476 7.30 24.02 27.71
CA THR A 476 6.23 25.04 27.81
C THR A 476 6.44 26.08 26.71
N ALA A 477 5.38 26.45 25.98
CA ALA A 477 5.48 27.38 24.85
C ALA A 477 4.28 28.34 24.72
N CYS A 478 4.50 29.42 23.98
CA CYS A 478 3.48 30.32 23.45
C CYS A 478 3.85 30.74 22.02
N PHE A 479 2.85 31.18 21.25
CA PHE A 479 3.02 31.51 19.83
C PHE A 479 2.85 33.01 19.61
N ASN A 480 3.52 33.56 18.60
CA ASN A 480 3.40 34.96 18.23
C ASN A 480 3.71 35.22 16.75
N ASP A 481 3.30 36.39 16.27
CA ASP A 481 3.51 36.84 14.88
C ASP A 481 4.85 37.57 14.65
N GLY A 482 5.71 37.65 15.66
CA GLY A 482 6.94 38.45 15.64
C GLY A 482 6.73 39.96 15.79
N ASN A 483 5.48 40.43 15.81
CA ASN A 483 5.10 41.86 15.84
C ASN A 483 4.25 42.22 17.07
N GLY A 484 4.25 41.37 18.10
CA GLY A 484 3.65 41.66 19.40
C GLY A 484 2.24 41.12 19.61
N SER A 485 1.67 40.37 18.66
CA SER A 485 0.45 39.57 18.90
C SER A 485 0.84 38.20 19.46
N TRP A 486 0.24 37.82 20.59
CA TRP A 486 0.59 36.60 21.32
C TRP A 486 -0.62 35.69 21.52
N ASP A 487 -0.42 34.41 21.24
CA ASP A 487 -1.27 33.32 21.68
C ASP A 487 -0.56 32.59 22.84
N ASN A 488 -0.92 32.97 24.06
CA ASN A 488 -0.35 32.44 25.30
C ASN A 488 -1.39 31.68 26.15
N ASN A 489 -2.47 31.21 25.51
CA ASN A 489 -3.54 30.47 26.17
C ASN A 489 -4.09 31.16 27.43
N ASN A 490 -4.42 32.45 27.34
CA ASN A 490 -4.88 33.26 28.48
C ASN A 490 -3.89 33.27 29.66
N ASN A 491 -2.60 33.47 29.37
CA ASN A 491 -1.47 33.41 30.32
C ASN A 491 -1.16 32.03 30.92
N ALA A 492 -1.87 30.96 30.51
CA ALA A 492 -1.56 29.61 30.96
C ALA A 492 -0.39 28.98 30.19
N ASN A 493 -0.09 29.49 28.99
CA ASN A 493 0.80 28.87 28.00
C ASN A 493 0.36 27.45 27.60
N TYR A 494 1.09 26.85 26.66
CA TYR A 494 0.92 25.48 26.22
C TYR A 494 2.01 24.59 26.79
N SER A 495 1.69 23.33 27.08
CA SER A 495 2.66 22.33 27.55
C SER A 495 2.58 21.10 26.65
N PHE A 496 3.74 20.63 26.20
CA PHE A 496 3.85 19.50 25.28
C PHE A 496 4.84 18.49 25.83
N GLY A 497 4.49 17.20 25.78
CA GLY A 497 5.39 16.09 26.11
C GLY A 497 6.19 15.63 24.89
N LYS A 498 6.78 14.45 24.98
CA LYS A 498 7.32 13.75 23.80
C LYS A 498 6.15 13.38 22.87
N GLY A 499 6.30 13.64 21.57
CA GLY A 499 5.29 13.29 20.55
C GLY A 499 4.95 14.43 19.60
N SER A 500 3.93 14.22 18.77
CA SER A 500 3.40 15.26 17.89
C SER A 500 2.15 15.90 18.48
N TYR A 501 1.97 17.20 18.30
CA TYR A 501 0.79 17.92 18.78
C TYR A 501 0.29 18.94 17.77
N VAL A 502 -1.02 19.04 17.65
CA VAL A 502 -1.73 20.06 16.87
C VAL A 502 -2.27 21.12 17.82
N VAL A 503 -1.96 22.37 17.53
CA VAL A 503 -2.52 23.53 18.20
C VAL A 503 -3.40 24.29 17.22
N ALA A 504 -4.70 24.31 17.48
CA ALA A 504 -5.67 25.03 16.65
C ALA A 504 -6.73 25.69 17.54
N ASN A 505 -7.04 26.97 17.27
CA ASN A 505 -8.05 27.73 18.01
C ASN A 505 -7.89 27.66 19.54
N GLY A 506 -6.64 27.69 20.02
CA GLY A 506 -6.31 27.61 21.45
C GLY A 506 -6.40 26.21 22.08
N THR A 507 -6.72 25.17 21.31
CA THR A 507 -6.80 23.78 21.77
C THR A 507 -5.59 22.97 21.36
N VAL A 508 -5.18 22.03 22.22
CA VAL A 508 -4.09 21.08 21.95
C VAL A 508 -4.65 19.68 21.76
N LYS A 509 -4.25 19.02 20.66
CA LYS A 509 -4.55 17.62 20.36
C LYS A 509 -3.25 16.87 20.09
N GLU A 510 -3.10 15.68 20.66
CA GLU A 510 -1.96 14.81 20.34
C GLU A 510 -2.13 14.16 18.96
N GLY A 511 -1.02 14.05 18.22
CA GLY A 511 -0.96 13.60 16.84
C GLY A 511 -0.48 14.68 15.85
N ILE A 512 -0.59 14.35 14.56
CA ILE A 512 -0.33 15.27 13.44
C ILE A 512 -1.65 15.90 12.97
N PRO A 513 -1.63 17.03 12.23
CA PRO A 513 -2.82 17.55 11.57
C PRO A 513 -3.44 16.45 10.72
N THR A 514 -4.74 16.22 10.90
CA THR A 514 -5.49 15.32 10.03
C THR A 514 -5.68 16.03 8.71
N VAL A 515 -5.00 15.59 7.65
CA VAL A 515 -5.49 15.84 6.28
C VAL A 515 -6.66 14.90 6.04
N SER A 516 -7.81 15.25 6.59
CA SER A 516 -9.04 14.79 5.97
C SER A 516 -9.09 15.46 4.60
N ASN A 517 -8.71 14.74 3.55
CA ASN A 517 -8.97 15.15 2.17
C ASN A 517 -10.47 14.98 1.86
N HIS A 518 -11.33 15.45 2.75
CA HIS A 518 -12.76 15.45 2.57
C HIS A 518 -13.09 16.52 1.53
N LYS A 519 -12.90 16.15 0.27
CA LYS A 519 -13.28 16.97 -0.86
C LYS A 519 -14.58 16.47 -1.44
N ILE A 520 -15.40 17.41 -1.87
CA ILE A 520 -16.54 17.11 -2.72
C ILE A 520 -16.35 17.80 -4.07
N THR A 521 -16.34 17.01 -5.14
CA THR A 521 -16.40 17.52 -6.50
C THR A 521 -17.84 17.40 -7.00
N LEU A 522 -18.46 18.52 -7.34
CA LEU A 522 -19.84 18.58 -7.84
C LEU A 522 -19.85 18.90 -9.33
N TYR A 523 -20.52 18.06 -10.10
CA TYR A 523 -20.94 18.34 -11.47
C TYR A 523 -22.42 18.72 -11.48
N TYR A 524 -22.75 19.94 -11.83
CA TYR A 524 -24.12 20.45 -11.85
C TYR A 524 -24.63 20.62 -13.29
N LYS A 525 -25.71 19.90 -13.64
CA LYS A 525 -26.35 20.02 -14.96
C LYS A 525 -27.16 21.30 -15.03
N THR A 526 -26.80 22.20 -15.94
CA THR A 526 -27.50 23.47 -16.08
C THR A 526 -27.26 24.10 -17.45
N ASP A 527 -28.28 24.84 -17.94
CA ASP A 527 -28.18 25.68 -19.13
C ASP A 527 -27.71 27.12 -18.79
N TRP A 528 -27.44 27.40 -17.51
CA TRP A 528 -26.91 28.70 -17.11
C TRP A 528 -25.49 28.92 -17.66
N GLN A 529 -25.27 30.11 -18.21
CA GLN A 529 -23.95 30.52 -18.69
C GLN A 529 -22.92 30.63 -17.55
N THR A 530 -23.38 30.93 -16.34
CA THR A 530 -22.57 30.96 -15.13
C THR A 530 -23.38 30.35 -13.99
N ALA A 531 -22.79 29.41 -13.26
CA ALA A 531 -23.40 28.81 -12.08
C ALA A 531 -22.51 29.03 -10.84
N PHE A 532 -23.14 29.11 -9.68
CA PHE A 532 -22.48 29.23 -8.39
C PHE A 532 -23.01 28.16 -7.43
N ALA A 533 -22.12 27.58 -6.63
CA ALA A 533 -22.47 26.72 -5.51
C ALA A 533 -22.45 27.55 -4.22
N HIS A 534 -23.61 27.74 -3.62
CA HIS A 534 -23.74 28.30 -2.27
C HIS A 534 -23.90 27.13 -1.30
N TYR A 535 -22.95 26.95 -0.40
CA TYR A 535 -22.89 25.77 0.46
C TYR A 535 -22.45 26.08 1.90
N ARG A 536 -22.59 25.07 2.77
CA ARG A 536 -21.93 24.93 4.08
C ARG A 536 -21.36 23.52 4.22
N THR A 537 -20.28 23.38 4.97
CA THR A 537 -19.68 22.09 5.35
C THR A 537 -20.09 21.74 6.77
N GLY A 538 -20.50 20.49 7.02
CA GLY A 538 -20.99 20.07 8.32
C GLY A 538 -22.09 20.96 8.88
N SER A 539 -21.88 21.45 10.11
CA SER A 539 -22.75 22.42 10.78
C SER A 539 -22.22 23.86 10.74
N ASN A 540 -21.23 24.14 9.89
CA ASN A 540 -20.62 25.47 9.78
C ASN A 540 -21.56 26.49 9.10
N ASN A 541 -21.11 27.75 9.08
CA ASN A 541 -21.81 28.83 8.41
C ASN A 541 -21.87 28.60 6.90
N TRP A 542 -22.94 29.10 6.28
CA TRP A 542 -23.02 29.16 4.82
C TRP A 542 -22.01 30.15 4.26
N THR A 543 -21.49 29.85 3.07
CA THR A 543 -20.76 30.78 2.20
C THR A 543 -21.54 32.08 1.99
N VAL A 544 -20.88 33.19 1.66
CA VAL A 544 -21.61 34.44 1.36
C VAL A 544 -22.24 34.34 -0.03
N ALA A 545 -23.55 34.61 -0.16
CA ALA A 545 -24.24 34.58 -1.46
C ALA A 545 -23.58 35.54 -2.48
N PRO A 546 -23.39 35.12 -3.76
CA PRO A 546 -23.98 33.96 -4.43
C PRO A 546 -23.27 32.62 -4.18
N GLY A 547 -22.27 32.55 -3.31
CA GLY A 547 -21.43 31.37 -3.14
C GLY A 547 -20.24 31.39 -4.09
N GLU A 548 -19.64 30.21 -4.31
CA GLU A 548 -18.45 30.07 -5.13
C GLU A 548 -18.80 29.75 -6.58
N GLN A 549 -18.12 30.40 -7.52
CA GLN A 549 -18.40 30.22 -8.95
C GLN A 549 -17.92 28.85 -9.43
N MET A 550 -18.78 28.15 -10.16
CA MET A 550 -18.45 26.88 -10.82
C MET A 550 -17.73 27.14 -12.16
N SER A 551 -16.87 26.22 -12.54
CA SER A 551 -16.13 26.23 -13.81
C SER A 551 -16.85 25.41 -14.88
N ALA A 552 -16.51 25.62 -16.16
CA ALA A 552 -17.00 24.77 -17.24
C ALA A 552 -16.45 23.33 -17.07
N SER A 553 -17.30 22.33 -17.26
CA SER A 553 -16.91 20.91 -17.23
C SER A 553 -16.49 20.40 -18.61
N ALA A 554 -15.69 19.33 -18.64
CA ALA A 554 -15.46 18.54 -19.85
C ALA A 554 -16.73 17.81 -20.34
N HIS A 555 -17.72 17.61 -19.45
CA HIS A 555 -19.01 17.01 -19.79
C HIS A 555 -19.98 18.08 -20.29
N ASN A 556 -20.46 17.91 -21.52
CA ASN A 556 -21.35 18.87 -22.17
C ASN A 556 -22.64 19.12 -21.35
N GLY A 557 -22.96 20.39 -21.08
CA GLY A 557 -24.13 20.79 -20.29
C GLY A 557 -23.94 20.73 -18.76
N TYR A 558 -22.71 20.52 -18.28
CA TYR A 558 -22.38 20.53 -16.84
C TYR A 558 -21.40 21.67 -16.50
N GLN A 559 -21.53 22.20 -15.29
CA GLN A 559 -20.49 22.99 -14.62
C GLN A 559 -19.91 22.19 -13.47
N CYS A 560 -18.64 22.42 -13.11
CA CYS A 560 -17.97 21.70 -12.04
C CYS A 560 -17.35 22.61 -10.97
N ILE A 561 -17.29 22.13 -9.73
CA ILE A 561 -16.53 22.76 -8.64
C ILE A 561 -15.98 21.67 -7.73
N SER A 562 -14.78 21.88 -7.18
CA SER A 562 -14.22 21.04 -6.12
C SER A 562 -14.12 21.85 -4.83
N ILE A 563 -14.77 21.37 -3.78
CA ILE A 563 -14.89 22.03 -2.48
C ILE A 563 -14.07 21.24 -1.47
N ASP A 564 -13.14 21.92 -0.80
CA ASP A 564 -12.42 21.38 0.36
C ASP A 564 -13.26 21.56 1.62
N MET A 565 -13.60 20.46 2.29
CA MET A 565 -14.45 20.46 3.47
C MET A 565 -13.67 20.42 4.78
N GLY A 566 -12.33 20.41 4.75
CA GLY A 566 -11.51 20.23 5.94
C GLY A 566 -11.87 18.94 6.67
N ASP A 567 -12.04 18.98 7.99
CA ASP A 567 -12.41 17.81 8.83
C ASP A 567 -13.90 17.40 8.72
N GLU A 568 -14.74 18.16 8.02
CA GLU A 568 -16.16 17.86 7.90
C GLU A 568 -16.43 16.74 6.90
N SER A 569 -17.37 15.85 7.20
CA SER A 569 -17.73 14.72 6.33
C SER A 569 -18.97 14.96 5.48
N THR A 570 -19.66 16.09 5.66
CA THR A 570 -20.94 16.38 5.01
C THR A 570 -20.97 17.78 4.40
N LEU A 571 -21.77 17.95 3.34
CA LEU A 571 -21.99 19.23 2.67
C LEU A 571 -23.48 19.45 2.45
N THR A 572 -23.95 20.68 2.66
CA THR A 572 -25.26 21.12 2.15
C THR A 572 -25.04 22.23 1.14
N ALA A 573 -25.58 22.12 -0.06
CA ALA A 573 -25.42 23.11 -1.14
C ALA A 573 -26.74 23.43 -1.85
N CYS A 574 -26.80 24.62 -2.46
CA CYS A 574 -27.77 24.99 -3.48
C CYS A 574 -27.06 25.76 -4.58
N PHE A 575 -27.67 25.77 -5.77
CA PHE A 575 -27.05 26.35 -6.96
C PHE A 575 -27.81 27.60 -7.40
N ASN A 576 -27.10 28.55 -7.98
CA ASN A 576 -27.72 29.76 -8.53
C ASN A 576 -26.93 30.30 -9.73
N ASN A 577 -27.55 31.20 -10.48
CA ASN A 577 -26.93 31.81 -11.66
C ASN A 577 -26.21 33.14 -11.38
N GLY A 578 -26.03 33.52 -10.11
CA GLY A 578 -25.48 34.81 -9.71
C GLY A 578 -26.39 36.02 -9.94
N SER A 579 -27.56 35.83 -10.55
CA SER A 579 -28.49 36.91 -10.94
C SER A 579 -29.93 36.68 -10.42
N GLY A 580 -30.09 35.91 -9.34
CA GLY A 580 -31.37 35.73 -8.64
C GLY A 580 -32.19 34.50 -9.01
N ALA A 581 -31.75 33.66 -9.97
CA ALA A 581 -32.34 32.35 -10.18
C ALA A 581 -31.65 31.30 -9.30
N TRP A 582 -32.45 30.49 -8.60
CA TRP A 582 -31.97 29.50 -7.63
C TRP A 582 -32.52 28.12 -7.92
N ASP A 583 -31.66 27.12 -7.78
CA ASP A 583 -32.01 25.72 -7.63
C ASP A 583 -31.65 25.29 -6.20
N ASN A 584 -32.65 25.32 -5.34
CA ASN A 584 -32.56 24.93 -3.94
C ASN A 584 -33.36 23.65 -3.66
N ASN A 585 -33.58 22.82 -4.69
CA ASN A 585 -34.32 21.55 -4.57
C ASN A 585 -35.67 21.70 -3.85
N SER A 586 -36.50 22.67 -4.26
CA SER A 586 -37.77 22.99 -3.61
C SER A 586 -37.63 23.31 -2.11
N ASN A 587 -36.67 24.19 -1.77
CA ASN A 587 -36.27 24.59 -0.41
C ASN A 587 -35.64 23.49 0.47
N LYS A 588 -35.32 22.31 -0.07
CA LYS A 588 -34.64 21.24 0.67
C LYS A 588 -33.12 21.38 0.64
N ASN A 589 -32.59 22.08 -0.36
CA ASN A 589 -31.17 22.05 -0.75
C ASN A 589 -30.70 20.63 -1.12
N TYR A 590 -29.44 20.52 -1.52
CA TYR A 590 -28.76 19.27 -1.83
C TYR A 590 -27.86 18.90 -0.65
N TYR A 591 -28.00 17.68 -0.14
CA TYR A 591 -27.24 17.18 1.00
C TYR A 591 -26.36 16.01 0.55
N PHE A 592 -25.07 16.10 0.88
CA PHE A 592 -24.06 15.11 0.57
C PHE A 592 -23.51 14.61 1.91
N ASP A 593 -23.63 13.32 2.14
CA ASP A 593 -23.37 12.66 3.42
C ASP A 593 -21.96 12.08 3.55
N ALA A 594 -21.17 12.16 2.48
CA ALA A 594 -19.77 11.76 2.45
C ALA A 594 -18.97 12.63 1.45
N PRO A 595 -17.64 12.71 1.62
CA PRO A 595 -16.74 13.19 0.58
C PRO A 595 -16.81 12.33 -0.69
N GLY A 596 -16.52 12.91 -1.84
CA GLY A 596 -16.53 12.18 -3.10
C GLY A 596 -16.85 13.05 -4.31
N VAL A 597 -17.08 12.38 -5.44
CA VAL A 597 -17.50 13.04 -6.67
C VAL A 597 -18.99 12.80 -6.84
N TYR A 598 -19.75 13.83 -7.18
CA TYR A 598 -21.19 13.75 -7.36
C TYR A 598 -21.65 14.54 -8.57
N THR A 599 -22.73 14.06 -9.18
CA THR A 599 -23.47 14.73 -10.23
C THR A 599 -24.84 15.13 -9.72
N VAL A 600 -25.20 16.40 -9.87
CA VAL A 600 -26.52 16.94 -9.59
C VAL A 600 -27.26 17.22 -10.90
N ASN A 601 -28.39 16.55 -11.09
CA ASN A 601 -29.20 16.64 -12.30
C ASN A 601 -30.71 16.59 -11.95
N LYS A 602 -31.48 17.60 -12.37
CA LYS A 602 -32.95 17.65 -12.18
C LYS A 602 -33.42 17.34 -10.73
N GLY A 603 -32.71 17.85 -9.72
CA GLY A 603 -33.07 17.62 -8.31
C GLY A 603 -32.53 16.32 -7.69
N GLN A 604 -31.83 15.49 -8.47
CA GLN A 604 -31.21 14.24 -7.99
C GLN A 604 -29.72 14.40 -7.76
N ILE A 605 -29.19 13.67 -6.79
CA ILE A 605 -27.77 13.52 -6.50
C ILE A 605 -27.37 12.11 -6.91
N LEU A 606 -26.38 12.00 -7.80
CA LEU A 606 -25.80 10.75 -8.27
C LEU A 606 -24.32 10.75 -7.86
N ALA A 607 -23.80 9.61 -7.40
CA ALA A 607 -22.38 9.47 -7.15
C ALA A 607 -21.60 9.33 -8.48
N GLY A 608 -20.40 9.91 -8.55
CA GLY A 608 -19.51 9.89 -9.71
C GLY A 608 -19.64 11.10 -10.64
N GLU A 609 -18.74 11.15 -11.62
CA GLU A 609 -18.77 12.10 -12.74
C GLU A 609 -19.97 11.85 -13.67
N PRO A 610 -20.37 12.82 -14.50
CA PRO A 610 -21.39 12.59 -15.52
C PRO A 610 -20.95 11.49 -16.50
N ILE A 611 -21.61 10.33 -16.48
CA ILE A 611 -21.27 9.22 -17.35
C ILE A 611 -21.68 9.55 -18.79
N ALA A 612 -20.71 9.57 -19.72
CA ALA A 612 -20.98 9.59 -21.15
C ALA A 612 -21.19 8.14 -21.62
N HIS A 613 -22.45 7.74 -21.81
CA HIS A 613 -22.79 6.37 -22.20
C HIS A 613 -22.61 6.14 -23.71
N SER A 614 -21.65 5.30 -24.10
CA SER A 614 -21.35 5.00 -25.51
C SER A 614 -22.04 3.75 -26.10
N THR A 615 -22.99 3.11 -25.38
CA THR A 615 -23.85 2.01 -25.92
C THR A 615 -25.33 2.09 -25.49
N ASP A 616 -25.87 3.30 -25.29
CA ASP A 616 -27.23 3.58 -24.79
C ASP A 616 -28.37 3.24 -25.78
N THR A 617 -28.47 1.99 -26.21
CA THR A 617 -29.52 1.57 -27.15
C THR A 617 -30.17 0.24 -26.79
N VAL A 618 -31.41 0.09 -27.24
CA VAL A 618 -32.09 -1.20 -27.38
C VAL A 618 -32.25 -1.47 -28.86
N THR A 619 -31.76 -2.60 -29.32
CA THR A 619 -31.97 -3.06 -30.70
C THR A 619 -33.03 -4.15 -30.74
N LEU A 620 -34.11 -3.89 -31.48
CA LEU A 620 -35.25 -4.79 -31.61
C LEU A 620 -35.24 -5.46 -32.98
N TYR A 621 -35.25 -6.79 -33.00
CA TYR A 621 -35.36 -7.63 -34.19
C TYR A 621 -36.77 -8.25 -34.27
N TYR A 622 -37.60 -7.81 -35.20
CA TYR A 622 -38.99 -8.27 -35.33
C TYR A 622 -39.15 -9.24 -36.50
N TYR A 623 -39.76 -10.42 -36.24
CA TYR A 623 -40.03 -11.44 -37.26
C TYR A 623 -41.44 -11.29 -37.87
N ALA A 624 -41.50 -10.86 -39.13
CA ALA A 624 -42.74 -10.67 -39.89
C ALA A 624 -42.58 -11.09 -41.37
N PRO A 625 -42.59 -12.40 -41.66
CA PRO A 625 -42.30 -12.92 -43.00
C PRO A 625 -43.36 -12.58 -44.05
N THR A 626 -44.56 -12.16 -43.64
CA THR A 626 -45.67 -11.83 -44.55
C THR A 626 -45.86 -10.33 -44.74
N TRP A 627 -45.12 -9.47 -44.02
CA TRP A 627 -45.24 -8.02 -44.14
C TRP A 627 -44.19 -7.49 -45.09
N SER A 628 -44.61 -6.63 -46.02
CA SER A 628 -43.72 -5.93 -46.97
C SER A 628 -43.09 -4.66 -46.38
N THR A 629 -43.61 -4.18 -45.25
CA THR A 629 -43.10 -3.03 -44.50
C THR A 629 -43.37 -3.28 -43.03
N VAL A 630 -42.43 -2.95 -42.17
CA VAL A 630 -42.59 -3.05 -40.71
C VAL A 630 -42.21 -1.70 -40.10
N ASN A 631 -43.08 -1.17 -39.24
CA ASN A 631 -42.81 0.01 -38.44
C ASN A 631 -42.85 -0.37 -36.96
N CYS A 632 -41.96 0.22 -36.18
CA CYS A 632 -41.94 0.19 -34.72
C CYS A 632 -42.52 1.50 -34.19
N HIS A 633 -43.70 1.44 -33.58
CA HIS A 633 -44.27 2.53 -32.80
C HIS A 633 -43.87 2.31 -31.34
N PHE A 634 -43.08 3.22 -30.78
CA PHE A 634 -42.52 3.05 -29.43
C PHE A 634 -42.53 4.36 -28.63
N ARG A 635 -42.27 4.23 -27.33
CA ARG A 635 -41.83 5.28 -26.40
C ARG A 635 -40.66 4.78 -25.57
N VAL A 636 -39.80 5.70 -25.15
CA VAL A 636 -38.65 5.44 -24.27
C VAL A 636 -39.02 5.97 -22.87
N GLY A 637 -38.92 5.15 -21.84
CA GLY A 637 -39.31 5.53 -20.48
C GLY A 637 -40.75 6.02 -20.39
N THR A 638 -40.90 7.25 -19.90
CA THR A 638 -42.19 7.95 -19.77
C THR A 638 -42.45 8.96 -20.89
N GLU A 639 -41.60 8.99 -21.92
CA GLU A 639 -41.74 9.92 -23.04
C GLU A 639 -43.01 9.68 -23.88
N ALA A 640 -43.32 10.67 -24.72
CA ALA A 640 -44.40 10.56 -25.69
C ALA A 640 -44.13 9.43 -26.70
N TRP A 641 -45.20 8.76 -27.13
CA TRP A 641 -45.11 7.80 -28.22
C TRP A 641 -44.72 8.50 -29.52
N THR A 642 -43.90 7.82 -30.33
CA THR A 642 -43.64 8.20 -31.73
C THR A 642 -44.94 8.44 -32.51
N ALA A 643 -44.98 9.35 -33.49
CA ALA A 643 -46.20 9.53 -34.30
C ALA A 643 -46.52 8.27 -35.11
N VAL A 644 -47.80 7.86 -35.17
CA VAL A 644 -48.26 6.70 -35.96
C VAL A 644 -47.94 6.93 -37.45
N PRO A 645 -47.36 5.95 -38.19
CA PRO A 645 -47.20 4.53 -37.86
C PRO A 645 -45.95 4.15 -37.05
N GLY A 646 -45.19 5.12 -36.51
CA GLY A 646 -43.91 4.87 -35.85
C GLY A 646 -42.74 5.00 -36.81
N LYS A 647 -41.57 4.48 -36.42
CA LYS A 647 -40.36 4.49 -37.25
C LYS A 647 -40.28 3.21 -38.08
N THR A 648 -40.01 3.33 -39.38
CA THR A 648 -39.79 2.18 -40.26
C THR A 648 -38.55 1.41 -39.84
N MET A 649 -38.66 0.08 -39.80
CA MET A 649 -37.57 -0.83 -39.46
C MET A 649 -36.81 -1.25 -40.72
N GLU A 650 -35.50 -1.45 -40.58
CA GLU A 650 -34.63 -1.94 -41.66
C GLU A 650 -34.89 -3.42 -41.93
N SER A 651 -35.01 -3.85 -43.19
CA SER A 651 -35.17 -5.26 -43.53
C SER A 651 -33.83 -5.98 -43.53
N LEU A 652 -33.72 -7.07 -42.78
CA LEU A 652 -32.51 -7.91 -42.72
C LEU A 652 -32.58 -9.16 -43.62
N GLY A 653 -33.69 -9.37 -44.32
CA GLY A 653 -33.96 -10.61 -45.05
C GLY A 653 -34.54 -11.73 -44.16
N ASN A 654 -34.93 -12.86 -44.78
CA ASN A 654 -35.53 -14.02 -44.12
C ASN A 654 -36.72 -13.71 -43.18
N GLY A 655 -37.43 -12.60 -43.45
CA GLY A 655 -38.58 -12.15 -42.65
C GLY A 655 -38.23 -11.38 -41.37
N TYR A 656 -36.96 -11.03 -41.11
CA TYR A 656 -36.55 -10.20 -39.97
C TYR A 656 -36.38 -8.73 -40.34
N TYR A 657 -36.68 -7.86 -39.38
CA TYR A 657 -36.51 -6.42 -39.46
C TYR A 657 -35.86 -5.88 -38.18
N ALA A 658 -35.06 -4.82 -38.26
CA ALA A 658 -34.36 -4.25 -37.12
C ALA A 658 -34.60 -2.75 -36.91
N ILE A 659 -34.56 -2.32 -35.65
CA ILE A 659 -34.45 -0.91 -35.27
C ILE A 659 -33.60 -0.77 -34.01
N THR A 660 -32.70 0.19 -34.01
CA THR A 660 -31.94 0.61 -32.83
C THR A 660 -32.56 1.86 -32.24
N ILE A 661 -32.96 1.77 -30.98
CA ILE A 661 -33.64 2.84 -30.24
C ILE A 661 -32.67 3.39 -29.20
N PRO A 662 -32.26 4.66 -29.28
CA PRO A 662 -31.49 5.28 -28.22
C PRO A 662 -32.34 5.42 -26.97
N LEU A 663 -31.79 4.99 -25.84
CA LEU A 663 -32.44 5.03 -24.54
C LEU A 663 -32.21 6.34 -23.80
N ASN A 664 -31.15 7.09 -24.14
CA ASN A 664 -30.72 8.25 -23.37
C ASN A 664 -30.59 7.89 -21.87
N GLU A 665 -31.14 8.74 -20.98
CA GLU A 665 -31.14 8.55 -19.51
C GLU A 665 -32.17 7.50 -19.01
N GLU A 666 -32.96 6.86 -19.90
CA GLU A 666 -34.03 5.93 -19.53
C GLU A 666 -33.62 4.46 -19.61
N ASN A 667 -34.31 3.59 -18.87
CA ASN A 667 -33.99 2.15 -18.84
C ASN A 667 -35.04 1.27 -19.53
N THR A 668 -36.07 1.86 -20.13
CA THR A 668 -37.21 1.07 -20.62
C THR A 668 -37.68 1.51 -22.00
N VAL A 669 -38.14 0.54 -22.80
CA VAL A 669 -38.85 0.80 -24.06
C VAL A 669 -40.18 0.09 -24.01
N THR A 670 -41.24 0.79 -24.41
CA THR A 670 -42.52 0.15 -24.74
C THR A 670 -42.74 0.27 -26.25
N ALA A 671 -43.00 -0.83 -26.95
CA ALA A 671 -43.13 -0.85 -28.41
C ALA A 671 -44.29 -1.73 -28.90
N CYS A 672 -44.81 -1.40 -30.07
CA CYS A 672 -45.67 -2.26 -30.88
C CYS A 672 -45.33 -2.10 -32.36
N PHE A 673 -45.72 -3.10 -33.15
CA PHE A 673 -45.30 -3.21 -34.54
C PHE A 673 -46.51 -3.11 -35.47
N ASN A 674 -46.35 -2.54 -36.66
CA ASN A 674 -47.41 -2.49 -37.66
C ASN A 674 -46.87 -2.55 -39.09
N ASN A 675 -47.75 -2.89 -40.03
CA ASN A 675 -47.40 -3.01 -41.44
C ASN A 675 -47.52 -1.70 -42.26
N GLY A 676 -47.82 -0.56 -41.60
CA GLY A 676 -48.10 0.71 -42.27
C GLY A 676 -49.44 0.78 -43.02
N ALA A 677 -50.18 -0.34 -43.10
CA ALA A 677 -51.47 -0.47 -43.79
C ALA A 677 -52.63 -0.83 -42.84
N GLY A 678 -52.47 -0.53 -41.54
CA GLY A 678 -53.52 -0.69 -40.53
C GLY A 678 -53.56 -2.05 -39.81
N THR A 679 -52.64 -2.98 -40.09
CA THR A 679 -52.46 -4.20 -39.29
C THR A 679 -51.42 -3.98 -38.19
N TRP A 680 -51.76 -4.37 -36.97
CA TRP A 680 -50.93 -4.14 -35.78
C TRP A 680 -50.65 -5.44 -35.02
N ASP A 681 -49.45 -5.52 -34.45
CA ASP A 681 -49.07 -6.46 -33.41
C ASP A 681 -48.69 -5.68 -32.15
N SER A 682 -49.58 -5.74 -31.17
CA SER A 682 -49.46 -5.10 -29.86
C SER A 682 -49.49 -6.11 -28.72
N LYS A 683 -49.08 -7.37 -28.95
CA LYS A 683 -49.13 -8.42 -27.90
C LYS A 683 -50.52 -8.50 -27.23
N ASN A 684 -51.57 -8.61 -28.05
CA ASN A 684 -52.97 -8.60 -27.61
C ASN A 684 -53.39 -7.34 -26.80
N GLY A 685 -52.82 -6.18 -27.13
CA GLY A 685 -53.13 -4.89 -26.50
C GLY A 685 -52.19 -4.49 -25.35
N SER A 686 -51.31 -5.38 -24.91
CA SER A 686 -50.37 -5.11 -23.80
C SER A 686 -49.08 -4.39 -24.22
N ASN A 687 -48.76 -4.38 -25.52
CA ASN A 687 -47.48 -3.96 -26.10
C ASN A 687 -46.28 -4.80 -25.60
N TYR A 688 -45.14 -4.63 -26.25
CA TYR A 688 -43.87 -5.23 -25.86
C TYR A 688 -43.13 -4.27 -24.94
N TYR A 689 -42.54 -4.81 -23.87
CA TYR A 689 -41.88 -4.03 -22.82
C TYR A 689 -40.48 -4.59 -22.56
N PHE A 690 -39.49 -3.71 -22.59
CA PHE A 690 -38.06 -4.03 -22.47
C PHE A 690 -37.51 -3.22 -21.29
N THR A 691 -36.81 -3.89 -20.36
CA THR A 691 -36.35 -3.30 -19.08
C THR A 691 -34.85 -3.18 -18.96
N GLU A 692 -34.11 -3.71 -19.94
CA GLU A 692 -32.65 -3.75 -19.93
C GLU A 692 -32.13 -3.33 -21.31
N ARG A 693 -30.88 -2.88 -21.33
CA ARG A 693 -30.16 -2.52 -22.56
C ARG A 693 -29.79 -3.80 -23.32
N GLY A 694 -29.72 -3.72 -24.66
CA GLY A 694 -29.23 -4.83 -25.47
C GLY A 694 -30.12 -5.22 -26.65
N ASN A 695 -29.96 -6.46 -27.10
CA ASN A 695 -30.54 -6.99 -28.33
C ASN A 695 -31.69 -7.94 -28.01
N TYR A 696 -32.83 -7.76 -28.68
CA TYR A 696 -34.01 -8.59 -28.45
C TYR A 696 -34.66 -9.03 -29.77
N ILE A 697 -35.01 -10.31 -29.84
CA ILE A 697 -35.81 -10.90 -30.91
C ILE A 697 -37.27 -10.96 -30.48
N ILE A 698 -38.16 -10.49 -31.33
CA ILE A 698 -39.60 -10.55 -31.17
C ILE A 698 -40.17 -11.46 -32.25
N LYS A 699 -40.73 -12.60 -31.82
CA LYS A 699 -41.28 -13.62 -32.73
C LYS A 699 -42.50 -14.29 -32.12
N ASN A 700 -43.61 -14.32 -32.85
CA ASN A 700 -44.87 -14.93 -32.43
C ASN A 700 -45.36 -14.47 -31.03
N GLY A 701 -45.18 -13.19 -30.70
CA GLY A 701 -45.58 -12.65 -29.39
C GLY A 701 -44.56 -12.81 -28.25
N ALA A 702 -43.46 -13.53 -28.47
CA ALA A 702 -42.40 -13.74 -27.47
C ALA A 702 -41.25 -12.76 -27.62
N ILE A 703 -40.60 -12.40 -26.49
CA ILE A 703 -39.35 -11.63 -26.43
C ILE A 703 -38.23 -12.60 -26.04
N ILE A 704 -37.14 -12.61 -26.81
CA ILE A 704 -35.97 -13.47 -26.62
C ILE A 704 -34.73 -12.57 -26.64
N CYS A 705 -33.82 -12.71 -25.68
CA CYS A 705 -32.56 -11.96 -25.68
C CYS A 705 -31.61 -12.50 -26.77
N GLY A 706 -30.96 -11.61 -27.53
CA GLY A 706 -29.99 -11.93 -28.57
C GLY A 706 -30.31 -11.37 -29.95
N THR A 707 -29.58 -11.86 -30.95
CA THR A 707 -29.73 -11.48 -32.37
C THR A 707 -30.26 -12.67 -33.18
N PRO A 708 -31.00 -12.46 -34.29
CA PRO A 708 -31.38 -13.54 -35.19
C PRO A 708 -30.16 -14.28 -35.74
N ASN A 709 -30.27 -15.61 -35.85
CA ASN A 709 -29.28 -16.47 -36.51
C ASN A 709 -29.38 -16.38 -38.04
#